data_AF-A0A7C3PZ42-F1
#
_entry.id   AF-A0A7C3PZ42-F1
#
_cell.length_a   1.000
_cell.length_b   1.000
_cell.length_c   1.000
_cell.angle_alpha   90.00
_cell.angle_beta   90.00
_cell.angle_gamma   90.00
#
_symmetry.space_group_name_H-M   'P 1'
#
loop_
_entity.id
_entity.type
_entity.pdbx_description
1 polymer ?
#
loop_
_entity_poly.entity_id
_entity_poly.type
_entity_poly.pdbx_seq_one_letter_code
_entity_poly.pdbx_strand_id
1 'polypeptide(L)'
;MTRSLKHALTLLILSFIMLGVRGASAEKADQPPQAVAPFLYPPYPGSASQESIFDHSKPNYTYDNRVTAYTGDIARKNCPSPAPAGTPPPQAGICNAGAGGYWSYSLGDWMYYDGHDGVDYGISYRPVYAAADADRVVYAGWNDPQNHQSGLGIYVKLHHSNGYFTAYGHMSAIAVQACSPNGCTFIPHGEVLGISGTTGNSSGPHLHFLVKNPSDVAVDPYGYAGSGASPWAPTQQKESLWIAYPSLVYYGAQVYPSGDPLDYPSRPAGGIIVDDGAPGFDERPDDCWRTTSTGSAQNGRMRYVQPRNDSSNCSAQWYLPQGSASGMYSVYVRIPAVRATSEGAIYTIRHAGRSDQVVLNQAVFPNIYYVTDGWVYVGKYNFNGAGNEYVELTNRTQDQNSNISDLFLGADAIRFVFLGATTLTPPGPVTVTPTTTPTVTRTPTSTFTPTASRTPTITPTPTVTRTPTVTRTPTNTRTPTVTRTPTRTPTGTLSRTPTRTPLPTATPLYRLIDVYFVNGARYTANTPPFEVTGVRWARTNALAKTALDEYFKGPGATERYSYGYIGVYNGFTGYSKLEVIDGVAHVYLKGVCVSEGRTYNIADLLNLNLKQFPGIQFVKIYDASGQTQSPTGLSDSEPLCLSPSYTPPPTATLTPSPTRTPTRTPIPTNTRPPTATPLWVKVNVYFVNRSLYEANTPPFEVAGVRWARTNNIVPTVLTEYFKGPGATEKYTYRWIALYNGFTGYSKFEFADGVAHIYLKGTCDRAGADYTIADLLTYNLKQFSEIKFVKIYDENGATQDPTGLSDSIPACLQP
;
A
#
# COMPACT_ATOMS: atom_id res chain seq x y z
N MET A 1 62.20 14.38 -77.83
CA MET A 1 63.62 14.79 -77.70
C MET A 1 63.78 15.63 -76.44
N THR A 2 64.98 15.68 -75.85
CA THR A 2 65.47 16.67 -74.85
C THR A 2 64.56 17.05 -73.67
N ARG A 3 64.82 16.59 -72.45
CA ARG A 3 65.75 17.18 -71.44
C ARG A 3 65.40 18.61 -70.97
N SER A 4 65.22 18.72 -69.65
CA SER A 4 65.68 19.81 -68.76
C SER A 4 64.88 21.13 -68.69
N LEU A 5 64.22 21.37 -67.54
CA LEU A 5 64.49 22.43 -66.52
C LEU A 5 63.27 22.46 -65.55
N LYS A 6 63.41 22.04 -64.29
CA LYS A 6 63.88 22.76 -63.08
C LYS A 6 62.74 23.42 -62.25
N HIS A 7 62.54 22.84 -61.06
CA HIS A 7 62.12 23.48 -59.79
C HIS A 7 60.79 24.26 -59.71
N ALA A 8 59.82 23.70 -58.97
CA ALA A 8 59.37 24.25 -57.68
C ALA A 8 58.57 23.22 -56.86
N LEU A 9 58.84 23.15 -55.54
CA LEU A 9 57.99 22.62 -54.45
C LEU A 9 57.16 21.36 -54.77
N THR A 10 57.78 20.16 -54.80
CA THR A 10 58.02 19.31 -53.61
C THR A 10 56.74 18.78 -52.93
N LEU A 11 56.10 17.84 -53.63
CA LEU A 11 55.34 16.68 -53.14
C LEU A 11 54.40 16.81 -51.92
N LEU A 12 53.10 16.82 -52.24
CA LEU A 12 52.23 15.72 -51.79
C LEU A 12 52.81 14.37 -52.23
N ILE A 13 52.60 13.32 -51.42
CA ILE A 13 51.78 12.16 -51.83
C ILE A 13 51.36 11.41 -50.56
N LEU A 14 50.06 11.14 -50.48
CA LEU A 14 49.43 10.40 -49.39
C LEU A 14 49.45 8.90 -49.71
N SER A 15 49.44 8.07 -48.67
CA SER A 15 49.00 6.66 -48.68
C SER A 15 49.96 5.60 -49.25
N PHE A 16 50.70 4.93 -48.35
CA PHE A 16 50.62 3.46 -48.24
C PHE A 16 51.09 2.96 -46.84
N ILE A 17 50.10 2.67 -45.98
CA ILE A 17 50.03 1.57 -44.99
C ILE A 17 51.10 1.45 -43.86
N MET A 18 50.59 1.25 -42.63
CA MET A 18 51.28 0.75 -41.42
C MET A 18 52.39 1.61 -40.77
N LEU A 19 52.00 2.53 -39.88
CA LEU A 19 52.11 2.35 -38.41
C LEU A 19 51.55 3.60 -37.71
N GLY A 20 50.55 3.44 -36.86
CA GLY A 20 50.16 4.50 -35.93
C GLY A 20 51.02 4.43 -34.67
N VAL A 21 51.34 5.59 -34.07
CA VAL A 21 51.40 5.83 -32.60
C VAL A 21 51.87 7.27 -32.31
N ARG A 22 51.13 7.95 -31.42
CA ARG A 22 51.48 9.19 -30.65
C ARG A 22 51.75 10.50 -31.40
N GLY A 23 50.69 11.29 -31.50
CA GLY A 23 50.73 12.72 -31.18
C GLY A 23 49.77 13.01 -30.03
N ALA A 24 50.26 13.13 -28.80
CA ALA A 24 49.42 13.37 -27.63
C ALA A 24 49.01 14.86 -27.57
N SER A 25 47.73 15.14 -27.80
CA SER A 25 47.13 16.40 -27.34
C SER A 25 46.83 16.25 -25.85
N ALA A 26 47.22 17.26 -25.04
CA ALA A 26 47.11 17.20 -23.60
C ALA A 26 45.66 16.92 -23.15
N GLU A 27 45.49 15.92 -22.28
CA GLU A 27 44.23 15.68 -21.60
C GLU A 27 43.81 16.95 -20.86
N LYS A 28 42.63 17.45 -21.22
CA LYS A 28 41.90 18.40 -20.39
C LYS A 28 41.57 17.66 -19.11
N ALA A 29 42.37 17.86 -18.07
CA ALA A 29 42.19 17.19 -16.79
C ALA A 29 40.73 17.30 -16.35
N ASP A 30 40.07 16.16 -16.18
CA ASP A 30 38.68 16.09 -15.75
C ASP A 30 38.53 16.89 -14.46
N GLN A 31 37.76 17.96 -14.52
CA GLN A 31 37.23 18.56 -13.31
C GLN A 31 36.33 17.49 -12.68
N PRO A 32 36.49 17.16 -11.39
CA PRO A 32 35.57 16.23 -10.74
C PRO A 32 34.14 16.77 -10.92
N PRO A 33 33.16 15.93 -11.30
CA PRO A 33 31.81 16.39 -11.57
C PRO A 33 31.31 17.16 -10.35
N GLN A 34 30.98 18.43 -10.56
CA GLN A 34 30.56 19.33 -9.49
C GLN A 34 29.29 18.76 -8.86
N ALA A 35 29.34 18.46 -7.54
CA ALA A 35 28.22 17.88 -6.82
C ALA A 35 26.96 18.74 -7.01
N VAL A 36 25.92 18.14 -7.59
CA VAL A 36 24.69 18.84 -7.94
C VAL A 36 23.90 19.11 -6.66
N ALA A 37 23.47 20.35 -6.45
CA ALA A 37 22.66 20.70 -5.30
C ALA A 37 21.35 19.88 -5.30
N PRO A 38 20.89 19.38 -4.14
CA PRO A 38 19.59 18.72 -4.04
C PRO A 38 18.49 19.65 -4.56
N PHE A 39 17.52 19.08 -5.30
CA PHE A 39 16.45 19.84 -5.95
C PHE A 39 15.10 19.12 -5.98
N LEU A 40 15.01 17.88 -5.47
CA LEU A 40 13.80 17.07 -5.46
C LEU A 40 13.01 17.19 -4.15
N TYR A 41 11.69 17.10 -4.26
CA TYR A 41 10.66 17.12 -3.22
C TYR A 41 9.70 15.94 -3.42
N PRO A 42 8.96 15.48 -2.38
CA PRO A 42 8.16 14.26 -2.47
C PRO A 42 7.17 14.25 -3.66
N PRO A 43 7.19 13.23 -4.54
CA PRO A 43 6.38 13.19 -5.76
C PRO A 43 4.92 12.75 -5.51
N TYR A 44 4.43 12.82 -4.28
CA TYR A 44 3.06 12.45 -3.90
C TYR A 44 2.65 13.02 -2.52
N PRO A 45 1.34 13.17 -2.26
CA PRO A 45 0.80 13.43 -0.94
C PRO A 45 0.79 12.18 -0.05
N GLY A 46 0.79 12.37 1.27
CA GLY A 46 0.77 11.32 2.27
C GLY A 46 2.06 10.50 2.31
N SER A 47 1.93 9.22 2.68
CA SER A 47 3.03 8.24 2.65
C SER A 47 2.77 7.14 1.61
N ALA A 48 3.83 6.50 1.13
CA ALA A 48 3.78 5.36 0.21
C ALA A 48 4.60 4.19 0.76
N SER A 49 4.35 2.97 0.28
CA SER A 49 5.26 1.85 0.56
C SER A 49 6.50 1.87 -0.35
N GLN A 50 7.60 1.33 0.14
CA GLN A 50 8.79 1.02 -0.68
C GLN A 50 8.53 -0.32 -1.39
N GLU A 51 8.07 -0.29 -2.65
CA GLU A 51 7.73 -1.50 -3.42
C GLU A 51 8.97 -2.07 -4.14
N SER A 52 9.85 -1.19 -4.64
CA SER A 52 11.13 -1.56 -5.23
C SER A 52 12.22 -0.53 -4.90
N ILE A 53 13.42 -0.78 -5.42
CA ILE A 53 14.61 0.04 -5.22
C ILE A 53 15.31 0.25 -6.56
N PHE A 54 16.15 1.26 -6.66
CA PHE A 54 17.08 1.42 -7.78
C PHE A 54 18.19 0.37 -7.66
N ASP A 55 18.50 -0.33 -8.75
CA ASP A 55 19.60 -1.30 -8.77
C ASP A 55 20.92 -0.60 -9.13
N HIS A 56 21.83 -0.48 -8.16
CA HIS A 56 23.18 0.03 -8.39
C HIS A 56 24.12 -0.96 -9.11
N SER A 57 23.65 -2.15 -9.50
CA SER A 57 24.39 -3.08 -10.38
C SER A 57 24.23 -2.66 -11.84
N LYS A 58 22.98 -2.62 -12.34
CA LYS A 58 22.70 -2.48 -13.77
C LYS A 58 21.29 -1.91 -14.08
N PRO A 59 21.00 -0.65 -13.70
CA PRO A 59 19.71 0.03 -13.82
C PRO A 59 19.35 0.33 -15.28
N ASN A 60 18.92 -0.70 -16.02
CA ASN A 60 18.46 -0.67 -17.41
C ASN A 60 17.62 -1.90 -17.82
N TYR A 61 17.00 -2.57 -16.85
CA TYR A 61 16.24 -3.83 -16.96
C TYR A 61 16.98 -5.03 -17.58
N THR A 62 18.31 -4.97 -17.73
CA THR A 62 19.07 -6.11 -18.26
C THR A 62 19.62 -6.96 -17.11
N TYR A 63 19.01 -8.11 -16.86
CA TYR A 63 19.40 -8.98 -15.75
C TYR A 63 20.90 -9.32 -15.75
N ASP A 64 21.62 -8.96 -14.69
CA ASP A 64 22.97 -9.46 -14.40
C ASP A 64 22.99 -10.55 -13.31
N ASN A 65 21.81 -10.88 -12.77
CA ASN A 65 21.55 -11.85 -11.70
C ASN A 65 21.98 -11.37 -10.30
N ARG A 66 22.06 -10.05 -10.13
CA ARG A 66 22.39 -9.35 -8.88
C ARG A 66 21.46 -8.14 -8.71
N VAL A 67 21.20 -7.75 -7.46
CA VAL A 67 20.65 -6.42 -7.15
C VAL A 67 21.55 -5.79 -6.09
N THR A 68 21.91 -4.52 -6.26
CA THR A 68 22.72 -3.76 -5.30
C THR A 68 21.93 -2.56 -4.80
N ALA A 69 21.65 -2.49 -3.50
CA ALA A 69 20.88 -1.41 -2.90
C ALA A 69 21.69 -0.10 -2.79
N TYR A 70 20.97 0.99 -2.55
CA TYR A 70 21.49 2.27 -2.07
C TYR A 70 22.51 2.14 -0.91
N THR A 71 22.24 1.23 0.03
CA THR A 71 23.09 0.93 1.19
C THR A 71 24.34 0.11 0.85
N GLY A 72 24.48 -0.35 -0.40
CA GLY A 72 25.53 -1.27 -0.83
C GLY A 72 25.24 -2.75 -0.53
N ASP A 73 24.08 -3.08 0.05
CA ASP A 73 23.63 -4.46 0.25
C ASP A 73 23.45 -5.19 -1.09
N ILE A 74 23.78 -6.48 -1.14
CA ILE A 74 23.80 -7.25 -2.40
C ILE A 74 22.90 -8.48 -2.29
N ALA A 75 21.86 -8.52 -3.13
CA ALA A 75 21.11 -9.72 -3.42
C ALA A 75 21.68 -10.47 -4.64
N ARG A 76 21.56 -11.80 -4.66
CA ARG A 76 22.05 -12.65 -5.77
C ARG A 76 21.08 -13.79 -6.06
N LYS A 77 20.81 -14.03 -7.33
CA LYS A 77 19.95 -15.12 -7.81
C LYS A 77 20.33 -16.50 -7.29
N ASN A 78 21.62 -16.80 -7.32
CA ASN A 78 22.17 -18.06 -6.84
C ASN A 78 22.70 -17.85 -5.41
N CYS A 79 22.29 -18.71 -4.48
CA CYS A 79 22.83 -18.67 -3.12
C CYS A 79 24.36 -18.90 -3.15
N PRO A 80 25.17 -18.06 -2.49
CA PRO A 80 26.61 -18.29 -2.43
C PRO A 80 26.94 -19.57 -1.65
N SER A 81 28.02 -20.24 -2.03
CA SER A 81 28.56 -21.40 -1.32
C SER A 81 30.07 -21.21 -1.08
N PRO A 82 30.53 -21.20 0.19
CA PRO A 82 29.73 -21.20 1.42
C PRO A 82 28.84 -19.96 1.52
N ALA A 83 27.75 -20.05 2.29
CA ALA A 83 26.88 -18.92 2.55
C ALA A 83 27.64 -17.82 3.32
N PRO A 84 27.45 -16.52 2.99
CA PRO A 84 28.08 -15.44 3.71
C PRO A 84 27.46 -15.26 5.10
N ALA A 85 28.14 -14.53 5.98
CA ALA A 85 27.54 -14.09 7.24
C ALA A 85 26.35 -13.15 6.97
N GLY A 86 25.26 -13.33 7.73
CA GLY A 86 24.01 -12.59 7.56
C GLY A 86 22.80 -13.47 7.86
N THR A 87 21.61 -13.00 7.45
CA THR A 87 20.36 -13.74 7.59
C THR A 87 20.20 -14.71 6.41
N PRO A 88 20.02 -16.02 6.66
CA PRO A 88 19.76 -16.99 5.59
C PRO A 88 18.36 -16.79 4.99
N PRO A 89 18.13 -17.21 3.72
CA PRO A 89 16.81 -17.12 3.10
C PRO A 89 15.75 -17.94 3.86
N PRO A 90 14.46 -17.56 3.77
CA PRO A 90 13.35 -18.25 4.46
C PRO A 90 13.27 -19.75 4.14
N GLN A 91 13.69 -20.15 2.93
CA GLN A 91 13.94 -21.53 2.57
C GLN A 91 15.41 -21.72 2.21
N ALA A 92 16.09 -22.63 2.90
CA ALA A 92 17.50 -22.93 2.67
C ALA A 92 17.78 -23.29 1.20
N GLY A 93 18.77 -22.64 0.60
CA GLY A 93 19.16 -22.84 -0.80
C GLY A 93 18.31 -22.10 -1.84
N ILE A 94 17.26 -21.36 -1.46
CA ILE A 94 16.47 -20.54 -2.38
C ILE A 94 16.82 -19.06 -2.21
N CYS A 95 17.54 -18.51 -3.19
CA CYS A 95 17.88 -17.08 -3.26
C CYS A 95 17.27 -16.37 -4.50
N ASN A 96 16.32 -17.03 -5.18
CA ASN A 96 15.58 -16.50 -6.32
C ASN A 96 14.08 -16.76 -6.12
N ALA A 97 13.30 -15.70 -5.95
CA ALA A 97 11.84 -15.74 -5.80
C ALA A 97 11.09 -15.64 -7.16
N GLY A 98 11.81 -15.50 -8.28
CA GLY A 98 11.23 -15.15 -9.57
C GLY A 98 11.11 -13.62 -9.76
N ALA A 99 10.71 -13.19 -10.96
CA ALA A 99 10.53 -11.77 -11.32
C ALA A 99 11.75 -10.84 -11.02
N GLY A 100 12.98 -11.38 -11.10
CA GLY A 100 14.19 -10.65 -10.72
C GLY A 100 14.36 -10.43 -9.21
N GLY A 101 13.54 -11.07 -8.37
CA GLY A 101 13.59 -11.02 -6.92
C GLY A 101 14.63 -11.97 -6.32
N TYR A 102 15.65 -11.41 -5.67
CA TYR A 102 16.76 -12.17 -5.10
C TYR A 102 16.93 -11.92 -3.60
N TRP A 103 17.51 -12.89 -2.89
CA TRP A 103 17.76 -12.76 -1.45
C TRP A 103 19.07 -12.02 -1.16
N SER A 104 19.03 -11.03 -0.27
CA SER A 104 20.22 -10.39 0.31
C SER A 104 20.46 -10.90 1.73
N TYR A 105 21.63 -11.51 1.95
CA TYR A 105 22.02 -12.01 3.27
C TYR A 105 22.34 -10.88 4.26
N SER A 106 22.89 -9.76 3.77
CA SER A 106 23.29 -8.63 4.62
C SER A 106 22.10 -7.76 5.02
N LEU A 107 21.14 -7.60 4.12
CA LEU A 107 19.87 -6.93 4.39
C LEU A 107 18.88 -7.84 5.16
N GLY A 108 18.95 -9.15 4.91
CA GLY A 108 18.04 -10.15 5.44
C GLY A 108 16.64 -10.07 4.85
N ASP A 109 16.53 -9.69 3.58
CA ASP A 109 15.27 -9.49 2.87
C ASP A 109 15.41 -9.76 1.36
N TRP A 110 14.27 -9.80 0.67
CA TRP A 110 14.19 -9.88 -0.79
C TRP A 110 14.35 -8.50 -1.44
N MET A 111 15.18 -8.43 -2.47
CA MET A 111 15.32 -7.25 -3.33
C MET A 111 14.79 -7.61 -4.73
N TYR A 112 13.77 -6.91 -5.18
CA TYR A 112 13.05 -7.18 -6.44
C TYR A 112 13.54 -6.32 -7.60
N TYR A 113 13.26 -6.81 -8.81
CA TYR A 113 13.54 -6.16 -10.09
C TYR A 113 15.05 -5.95 -10.35
N ASP A 114 15.76 -7.05 -10.64
CA ASP A 114 17.08 -7.05 -11.28
C ASP A 114 17.15 -6.05 -12.45
N GLY A 115 18.04 -5.07 -12.30
CA GLY A 115 18.25 -3.97 -13.24
C GLY A 115 17.22 -2.82 -13.19
N HIS A 116 16.43 -2.66 -12.13
CA HIS A 116 15.47 -1.54 -12.01
C HIS A 116 16.15 -0.16 -12.03
N ASP A 117 15.60 0.78 -12.80
CA ASP A 117 16.22 2.08 -13.12
C ASP A 117 15.54 3.31 -12.47
N GLY A 118 14.61 3.06 -11.55
CA GLY A 118 13.92 4.07 -10.75
C GLY A 118 13.67 3.59 -9.32
N VAL A 119 12.66 4.15 -8.67
CA VAL A 119 12.16 3.69 -7.36
C VAL A 119 10.65 3.60 -7.42
N ASP A 120 10.08 2.44 -7.07
CA ASP A 120 8.63 2.25 -7.05
C ASP A 120 8.05 2.57 -5.68
N TYR A 121 7.13 3.53 -5.67
CA TYR A 121 6.38 3.95 -4.49
C TYR A 121 4.94 3.44 -4.56
N GLY A 122 4.53 2.68 -3.54
CA GLY A 122 3.18 2.12 -3.40
C GLY A 122 2.13 3.20 -3.14
N ILE A 123 1.72 3.88 -4.20
CA ILE A 123 0.58 4.80 -4.23
C ILE A 123 -0.49 4.30 -5.18
N SER A 124 -1.54 3.68 -4.64
CA SER A 124 -2.65 3.17 -5.44
C SER A 124 -3.63 4.27 -5.83
N TYR A 125 -3.69 4.62 -7.11
CA TYR A 125 -4.64 5.58 -7.70
C TYR A 125 -4.78 6.91 -6.92
N ARG A 126 -3.64 7.49 -6.55
CA ARG A 126 -3.51 8.75 -5.78
C ARG A 126 -2.82 9.84 -6.62
N PRO A 127 -2.92 11.13 -6.23
CA PRO A 127 -2.24 12.20 -6.96
C PRO A 127 -0.73 11.98 -7.06
N VAL A 128 -0.18 12.28 -8.24
CA VAL A 128 1.25 12.35 -8.51
C VAL A 128 1.65 13.81 -8.62
N TYR A 129 2.71 14.21 -7.92
CA TYR A 129 3.22 15.57 -7.90
C TYR A 129 4.54 15.68 -8.67
N ALA A 130 4.78 16.85 -9.28
CA ALA A 130 6.10 17.20 -9.77
C ALA A 130 7.11 17.21 -8.60
N ALA A 131 8.16 16.40 -8.69
CA ALA A 131 9.21 16.35 -7.68
C ALA A 131 10.09 17.60 -7.68
N ALA A 132 10.13 18.35 -8.77
CA ALA A 132 10.97 19.54 -8.91
C ALA A 132 10.35 20.52 -9.91
N ASP A 133 10.73 21.79 -9.78
CA ASP A 133 10.40 22.82 -10.76
C ASP A 133 10.90 22.41 -12.16
N ALA A 134 10.02 22.44 -13.15
CA ALA A 134 10.29 22.02 -14.52
C ALA A 134 9.98 23.15 -15.51
N ASP A 135 10.86 23.31 -16.50
CA ASP A 135 10.75 24.30 -17.58
C ASP A 135 10.13 23.72 -18.88
N ARG A 136 9.85 22.40 -18.88
CA ARG A 136 9.21 21.69 -19.99
C ARG A 136 8.63 20.35 -19.53
N VAL A 137 7.39 20.09 -19.92
CA VAL A 137 6.84 18.73 -20.01
C VAL A 137 7.32 18.14 -21.34
N VAL A 138 8.26 17.20 -21.29
CA VAL A 138 8.88 16.57 -22.46
C VAL A 138 7.91 15.60 -23.13
N TYR A 139 7.15 14.87 -22.30
CA TYR A 139 6.21 13.86 -22.74
C TYR A 139 5.08 13.71 -21.71
N ALA A 140 3.88 13.43 -22.19
CA ALA A 140 2.70 13.10 -21.40
C ALA A 140 1.77 12.24 -22.26
N GLY A 141 1.68 10.93 -21.98
CA GLY A 141 0.84 10.00 -22.76
C GLY A 141 1.15 8.52 -22.50
N TRP A 142 0.59 7.63 -23.33
CA TRP A 142 0.95 6.21 -23.37
C TRP A 142 2.30 5.98 -24.04
N ASN A 143 3.25 5.38 -23.30
CA ASN A 143 4.57 4.99 -23.80
C ASN A 143 4.53 4.18 -25.11
N ASP A 144 3.61 3.20 -25.18
CA ASP A 144 3.18 2.59 -26.42
C ASP A 144 1.64 2.55 -26.44
N PRO A 145 0.97 3.41 -27.24
CA PRO A 145 -0.48 3.43 -27.36
C PRO A 145 -1.11 2.14 -27.89
N GLN A 146 -0.34 1.18 -28.39
CA GLN A 146 -0.82 -0.11 -28.91
C GLN A 146 -0.32 -1.31 -28.10
N ASN A 147 0.66 -1.10 -27.19
CA ASN A 147 1.12 -2.10 -26.23
C ASN A 147 1.02 -1.61 -24.78
N HIS A 148 -0.19 -1.69 -24.23
CA HIS A 148 -0.54 -1.23 -22.88
C HIS A 148 0.12 -2.03 -21.75
N GLN A 149 0.81 -3.12 -22.07
CA GLN A 149 1.51 -4.00 -21.12
C GLN A 149 3.02 -3.72 -21.10
N SER A 150 3.48 -2.63 -21.73
CA SER A 150 4.91 -2.36 -21.94
C SER A 150 5.38 -1.03 -21.32
N GLY A 151 6.66 -1.02 -20.90
CA GLY A 151 7.34 0.15 -20.37
C GLY A 151 6.58 0.84 -19.23
N LEU A 152 6.68 2.17 -19.19
CA LEU A 152 6.07 3.02 -18.17
C LEU A 152 4.55 3.18 -18.29
N GLY A 153 3.88 2.56 -19.27
CA GLY A 153 2.44 2.75 -19.48
C GLY A 153 2.07 4.19 -19.80
N ILE A 154 1.04 4.71 -19.16
CA ILE A 154 0.76 6.15 -19.15
C ILE A 154 1.80 6.83 -18.24
N TYR A 155 2.55 7.80 -18.77
CA TYR A 155 3.58 8.48 -18.00
C TYR A 155 3.76 9.95 -18.38
N VAL A 156 4.37 10.70 -17.46
CA VAL A 156 4.85 12.07 -17.68
C VAL A 156 6.38 12.08 -17.59
N LYS A 157 7.06 12.80 -18.50
CA LYS A 157 8.50 13.13 -18.40
C LYS A 157 8.67 14.64 -18.34
N LEU A 158 9.36 15.12 -17.31
CA LEU A 158 9.71 16.53 -17.13
C LEU A 158 11.20 16.75 -17.40
N HIS A 159 11.53 17.96 -17.85
CA HIS A 159 12.90 18.48 -17.91
C HIS A 159 13.03 19.64 -16.93
N HIS A 160 14.21 19.74 -16.31
CA HIS A 160 14.51 20.73 -15.28
C HIS A 160 15.62 21.66 -15.75
N SER A 161 15.66 22.89 -15.23
CA SER A 161 16.63 23.93 -15.66
C SER A 161 18.09 23.57 -15.40
N ASN A 162 18.37 22.61 -14.51
CA ASN A 162 19.69 22.01 -14.27
C ASN A 162 20.06 20.89 -15.28
N GLY A 163 19.23 20.64 -16.29
CA GLY A 163 19.43 19.61 -17.33
C GLY A 163 19.01 18.20 -16.94
N TYR A 164 18.52 17.97 -15.72
CA TYR A 164 17.98 16.67 -15.31
C TYR A 164 16.60 16.42 -15.93
N PHE A 165 16.21 15.16 -15.94
CA PHE A 165 14.85 14.72 -16.24
C PHE A 165 14.29 13.89 -15.09
N THR A 166 13.00 14.06 -14.81
CA THR A 166 12.22 13.13 -13.97
C THR A 166 11.13 12.48 -14.81
N ALA A 167 10.81 11.22 -14.56
CA ALA A 167 9.70 10.51 -15.17
C ALA A 167 8.82 9.84 -14.12
N TYR A 168 7.52 9.83 -14.38
CA TYR A 168 6.46 9.41 -13.46
C TYR A 168 5.61 8.36 -14.18
N GLY A 169 5.91 7.08 -13.94
CA GLY A 169 5.34 5.94 -14.66
C GLY A 169 4.05 5.37 -14.04
N HIS A 170 3.43 4.48 -14.81
CA HIS A 170 2.27 3.65 -14.48
C HIS A 170 1.01 4.44 -14.11
N MET A 171 0.85 5.67 -14.60
CA MET A 171 -0.28 6.54 -14.25
C MET A 171 -1.63 6.00 -14.76
N SER A 172 -2.74 6.51 -14.22
CA SER A 172 -4.10 6.23 -14.70
C SER A 172 -4.76 7.43 -15.38
N ALA A 173 -4.32 8.66 -15.07
CA ALA A 173 -4.81 9.88 -15.69
C ALA A 173 -3.70 10.93 -15.74
N ILE A 174 -3.68 11.76 -16.78
CA ILE A 174 -2.75 12.87 -16.97
C ILE A 174 -3.47 14.21 -16.76
N ALA A 175 -2.76 15.17 -16.16
CA ALA A 175 -3.24 16.53 -15.93
C ALA A 175 -2.28 17.64 -16.45
N VAL A 176 -1.30 17.27 -17.28
CA VAL A 176 -0.32 18.19 -17.89
C VAL A 176 -0.15 17.91 -19.38
N GLN A 177 0.41 18.88 -20.10
CA GLN A 177 0.52 18.87 -21.56
C GLN A 177 1.98 18.93 -22.01
N ALA A 178 2.37 18.04 -22.92
CA ALA A 178 3.70 18.07 -23.51
C ALA A 178 3.90 19.35 -24.34
N CYS A 179 5.07 19.98 -24.23
CA CYS A 179 5.39 21.17 -25.01
C CYS A 179 6.87 21.22 -25.42
N SER A 180 7.17 22.10 -26.38
CA SER A 180 8.51 22.29 -26.93
C SER A 180 8.67 23.75 -27.39
N PRO A 181 9.85 24.40 -27.28
CA PRO A 181 11.14 23.89 -26.76
C PRO A 181 11.24 24.01 -25.22
N ASN A 182 12.45 23.92 -24.64
CA ASN A 182 12.67 24.25 -23.22
C ASN A 182 12.14 25.65 -22.89
N GLY A 183 11.56 25.84 -21.71
CA GLY A 183 10.93 27.09 -21.28
C GLY A 183 9.52 27.30 -21.85
N CYS A 184 8.92 26.31 -22.51
CA CYS A 184 7.56 26.39 -23.06
C CYS A 184 6.46 26.42 -21.98
N THR A 185 6.76 25.97 -20.77
CA THR A 185 5.86 25.99 -19.61
C THR A 185 6.66 26.10 -18.32
N PHE A 186 5.99 26.39 -17.20
CA PHE A 186 6.57 26.29 -15.87
C PHE A 186 5.65 25.44 -15.00
N ILE A 187 6.17 24.30 -14.54
CA ILE A 187 5.49 23.40 -13.62
C ILE A 187 6.25 23.48 -12.29
N PRO A 188 5.70 24.09 -11.22
CA PRO A 188 6.36 24.08 -9.92
C PRO A 188 6.33 22.69 -9.30
N HIS A 189 7.29 22.40 -8.43
CA HIS A 189 7.21 21.24 -7.54
C HIS A 189 5.90 21.25 -6.74
N GLY A 190 5.33 20.07 -6.49
CA GLY A 190 4.01 19.93 -5.88
C GLY A 190 2.81 20.11 -6.84
N GLU A 191 3.00 20.56 -8.08
CA GLU A 191 1.91 20.60 -9.07
C GLU A 191 1.43 19.17 -9.41
N VAL A 192 0.11 18.99 -9.50
CA VAL A 192 -0.50 17.69 -9.78
C VAL A 192 -0.32 17.33 -11.26
N LEU A 193 0.51 16.33 -11.53
CA LEU A 193 0.77 15.80 -12.88
C LEU A 193 -0.34 14.86 -13.36
N GLY A 194 -1.10 14.29 -12.44
CA GLY A 194 -2.15 13.31 -12.71
C GLY A 194 -2.39 12.38 -11.53
N ILE A 195 -2.87 11.16 -11.82
CA ILE A 195 -3.17 10.12 -10.83
C ILE A 195 -2.32 8.88 -11.14
N SER A 196 -1.75 8.22 -10.13
CA SER A 196 -1.02 6.95 -10.27
C SER A 196 -1.93 5.80 -10.69
N GLY A 197 -1.38 4.63 -11.00
CA GLY A 197 -2.16 3.51 -11.53
C GLY A 197 -1.32 2.26 -11.75
N THR A 198 -1.71 1.44 -12.71
CA THR A 198 -1.10 0.13 -13.02
C THR A 198 -0.93 -0.10 -14.52
N THR A 199 -0.88 0.96 -15.32
CA THR A 199 -0.71 0.86 -16.78
C THR A 199 0.71 0.49 -17.17
N GLY A 200 0.93 -0.14 -18.33
CA GLY A 200 2.27 -0.54 -18.78
C GLY A 200 2.72 -1.87 -18.19
N ASN A 201 4.03 -2.06 -18.09
CA ASN A 201 4.62 -3.25 -17.48
C ASN A 201 4.59 -3.15 -15.95
N SER A 202 3.42 -3.34 -15.35
CA SER A 202 3.19 -3.18 -13.92
C SER A 202 2.42 -4.36 -13.31
N SER A 203 2.86 -4.82 -12.14
CA SER A 203 2.20 -5.87 -11.35
C SER A 203 1.13 -5.33 -10.38
N GLY A 204 0.84 -4.03 -10.42
CA GLY A 204 -0.20 -3.39 -9.61
C GLY A 204 0.11 -1.94 -9.24
N PRO A 205 -0.72 -1.26 -8.44
CA PRO A 205 -0.85 0.18 -8.54
C PRO A 205 0.23 0.93 -7.75
N HIS A 206 1.15 1.58 -8.46
CA HIS A 206 2.29 2.30 -7.87
C HIS A 206 2.70 3.50 -8.74
N LEU A 207 3.69 4.26 -8.27
CA LEU A 207 4.43 5.24 -9.06
C LEU A 207 5.85 4.74 -9.23
N HIS A 208 6.23 4.45 -10.48
CA HIS A 208 7.64 4.31 -10.84
C HIS A 208 8.23 5.70 -11.02
N PHE A 209 9.19 6.08 -10.17
CA PHE A 209 9.86 7.38 -10.23
C PHE A 209 11.31 7.21 -10.70
N LEU A 210 11.58 7.71 -11.90
CA LEU A 210 12.89 7.63 -12.55
C LEU A 210 13.53 9.00 -12.64
N VAL A 211 14.83 9.08 -12.35
CA VAL A 211 15.63 10.29 -12.50
C VAL A 211 16.79 10.03 -13.46
N LYS A 212 16.95 10.91 -14.45
CA LYS A 212 18.09 10.91 -15.37
C LYS A 212 18.89 12.19 -15.26
N ASN A 213 20.20 12.05 -15.26
CA ASN A 213 21.13 13.17 -15.29
C ASN A 213 21.19 13.83 -16.69
N PRO A 214 21.91 14.95 -16.88
CA PRO A 214 22.03 15.63 -18.18
C PRO A 214 22.70 14.82 -19.30
N SER A 215 23.25 13.64 -18.99
CA SER A 215 23.80 12.69 -19.96
C SER A 215 22.83 11.52 -20.27
N ASP A 216 21.56 11.66 -19.89
CA ASP A 216 20.48 10.65 -20.03
C ASP A 216 20.74 9.33 -19.28
N VAL A 217 21.68 9.32 -18.31
CA VAL A 217 21.99 8.15 -17.46
C VAL A 217 21.08 8.15 -16.23
N ALA A 218 20.48 6.99 -15.92
CA ALA A 218 19.63 6.79 -14.76
C ALA A 218 20.43 6.89 -13.44
N VAL A 219 19.87 7.55 -12.43
CA VAL A 219 20.49 7.78 -11.12
C VAL A 219 19.51 7.54 -9.98
N ASP A 220 19.98 6.93 -8.88
CA ASP A 220 19.17 6.83 -7.65
C ASP A 220 19.03 8.25 -7.04
N PRO A 221 17.80 8.77 -6.82
CA PRO A 221 17.60 10.08 -6.21
C PRO A 221 18.04 10.16 -4.74
N TYR A 222 18.24 9.03 -4.05
CA TYR A 222 18.81 8.96 -2.71
C TYR A 222 20.34 9.01 -2.71
N GLY A 223 21.02 8.83 -3.85
CA GLY A 223 22.47 8.82 -3.98
C GLY A 223 23.07 7.42 -3.83
N TYR A 224 24.21 7.27 -3.15
CA TYR A 224 24.77 5.96 -2.80
C TYR A 224 25.48 5.98 -1.43
N ALA A 225 24.94 5.23 -0.47
CA ALA A 225 25.45 5.11 0.90
C ALA A 225 26.40 3.92 1.11
N GLY A 226 26.50 3.00 0.15
CA GLY A 226 27.39 1.84 0.23
C GLY A 226 28.87 2.19 0.35
N SER A 227 29.66 1.26 0.89
CA SER A 227 31.11 1.43 1.01
C SER A 227 31.81 1.42 -0.35
N GLY A 228 32.54 2.48 -0.68
CA GLY A 228 33.28 2.61 -1.93
C GLY A 228 32.59 3.53 -2.94
N ALA A 229 32.86 3.31 -4.23
CA ALA A 229 32.14 3.94 -5.33
C ALA A 229 30.89 3.11 -5.70
N SER A 230 29.89 3.74 -6.33
CA SER A 230 28.75 3.03 -6.89
C SER A 230 29.22 2.06 -8.00
N PRO A 231 28.76 0.78 -8.03
CA PRO A 231 29.15 -0.17 -9.06
C PRO A 231 28.70 0.22 -10.48
N TRP A 232 27.60 0.96 -10.62
CA TRP A 232 27.05 1.36 -11.92
C TRP A 232 27.91 2.36 -12.68
N ALA A 233 28.41 3.42 -12.01
CA ALA A 233 29.31 4.39 -12.63
C ALA A 233 30.13 5.19 -11.58
N PRO A 234 31.43 5.48 -11.85
CA PRO A 234 32.22 6.42 -11.04
C PRO A 234 31.69 7.87 -11.08
N THR A 235 30.87 8.20 -12.08
CA THR A 235 30.24 9.51 -12.28
C THR A 235 28.83 9.59 -11.69
N GLN A 236 28.33 8.54 -11.04
CA GLN A 236 27.03 8.58 -10.38
C GLN A 236 27.12 9.45 -9.12
N GLN A 237 26.10 10.28 -8.90
CA GLN A 237 26.06 11.18 -7.75
C GLN A 237 25.97 10.38 -6.45
N LYS A 238 26.86 10.66 -5.49
CA LYS A 238 26.88 9.98 -4.20
C LYS A 238 25.88 10.61 -3.23
N GLU A 239 25.74 11.92 -3.31
CA GLU A 239 24.84 12.74 -2.52
C GLU A 239 23.38 12.50 -2.95
N SER A 240 22.45 12.66 -2.01
CA SER A 240 21.03 12.62 -2.36
C SER A 240 20.61 13.87 -3.15
N LEU A 241 19.68 13.68 -4.08
CA LEU A 241 19.01 14.74 -4.81
C LEU A 241 17.79 15.32 -4.07
N TRP A 242 17.35 14.71 -2.96
CA TRP A 242 16.21 15.17 -2.17
C TRP A 242 16.56 16.37 -1.28
N ILE A 243 15.84 17.49 -1.44
CA ILE A 243 15.75 18.55 -0.43
C ILE A 243 14.90 18.06 0.75
N ALA A 244 13.81 17.35 0.44
CA ALA A 244 12.94 16.69 1.41
C ALA A 244 12.64 15.27 0.93
N TYR A 245 12.89 14.28 1.80
CA TYR A 245 12.63 12.88 1.47
C TYR A 245 11.13 12.59 1.38
N PRO A 246 10.70 11.70 0.45
CA PRO A 246 9.35 11.16 0.45
C PRO A 246 9.02 10.43 1.76
N SER A 247 7.74 10.39 2.13
CA SER A 247 7.31 9.69 3.34
C SER A 247 7.05 8.21 3.05
N LEU A 248 7.82 7.33 3.68
CA LEU A 248 7.84 5.89 3.38
C LEU A 248 7.28 5.03 4.52
N VAL A 249 6.60 3.97 4.12
CA VAL A 249 6.17 2.85 4.95
C VAL A 249 6.93 1.61 4.49
N TYR A 250 7.61 0.94 5.41
CA TYR A 250 8.43 -0.22 5.09
C TYR A 250 7.68 -1.51 5.43
N TYR A 251 7.57 -2.42 4.47
CA TYR A 251 7.05 -3.77 4.69
C TYR A 251 8.16 -4.83 4.82
N GLY A 252 9.38 -4.38 5.09
CA GLY A 252 10.59 -5.20 5.14
C GLY A 252 11.75 -4.34 5.63
N ALA A 253 12.94 -4.58 5.08
CA ALA A 253 14.11 -3.78 5.39
C ALA A 253 13.96 -2.31 4.96
N GLN A 254 14.35 -1.41 5.86
CA GLN A 254 14.43 0.03 5.57
C GLN A 254 15.69 0.32 4.75
N VAL A 255 15.54 0.37 3.42
CA VAL A 255 16.64 0.68 2.50
C VAL A 255 16.82 2.19 2.37
N TYR A 256 15.73 2.92 2.14
CA TYR A 256 15.77 4.38 1.96
C TYR A 256 15.45 5.15 3.24
N PRO A 257 15.95 6.39 3.40
CA PRO A 257 15.45 7.33 4.42
C PRO A 257 14.02 7.79 4.08
N SER A 258 13.23 8.12 5.11
CA SER A 258 11.87 8.67 5.00
C SER A 258 11.83 10.11 5.51
N GLY A 259 11.00 10.95 4.88
CA GLY A 259 10.60 12.26 5.38
C GLY A 259 9.15 12.30 5.88
N ASP A 260 8.67 13.51 6.09
CA ASP A 260 7.30 13.80 6.54
C ASP A 260 6.28 13.73 5.37
N PRO A 261 5.04 13.28 5.64
CA PRO A 261 4.00 13.21 4.61
C PRO A 261 3.51 14.60 4.19
N LEU A 262 3.33 14.80 2.89
CA LEU A 262 2.70 16.02 2.34
C LEU A 262 1.16 15.95 2.45
N ASP A 263 0.50 17.09 2.47
CA ASP A 263 -0.97 17.18 2.44
C ASP A 263 -1.55 16.77 1.07
N TYR A 264 -2.76 16.20 1.07
CA TYR A 264 -3.51 15.92 -0.15
C TYR A 264 -4.12 17.20 -0.74
N PRO A 265 -4.40 17.23 -2.06
CA PRO A 265 -5.10 18.34 -2.68
C PRO A 265 -6.50 18.53 -2.05
N SER A 266 -6.88 19.77 -1.76
CA SER A 266 -8.25 20.08 -1.36
C SER A 266 -9.24 19.71 -2.47
N ARG A 267 -10.30 18.96 -2.16
CA ARG A 267 -11.37 18.69 -3.13
C ARG A 267 -12.05 20.00 -3.56
N PRO A 268 -12.33 20.22 -4.85
CA PRO A 268 -12.96 21.45 -5.33
C PRO A 268 -14.41 21.56 -4.84
N ALA A 269 -14.70 22.56 -4.01
CA ALA A 269 -16.01 22.79 -3.42
C ALA A 269 -17.03 23.49 -4.34
N GLY A 270 -16.61 23.92 -5.55
CA GLY A 270 -17.46 24.63 -6.50
C GLY A 270 -16.95 24.50 -7.94
N GLY A 271 -17.46 25.36 -8.82
CA GLY A 271 -17.17 25.37 -10.27
C GLY A 271 -18.45 25.32 -11.11
N ILE A 272 -18.33 25.70 -12.38
CA ILE A 272 -19.39 25.52 -13.38
C ILE A 272 -19.41 24.05 -13.77
N ILE A 273 -20.57 23.40 -13.68
CA ILE A 273 -20.77 22.02 -14.16
C ILE A 273 -21.60 22.08 -15.43
N VAL A 274 -21.09 21.43 -16.47
CA VAL A 274 -21.81 21.18 -17.73
C VAL A 274 -21.92 19.67 -17.87
N ASP A 275 -23.09 19.18 -18.24
CA ASP A 275 -23.56 17.82 -18.00
C ASP A 275 -24.26 17.30 -19.27
N ASP A 276 -24.28 15.98 -19.51
CA ASP A 276 -24.69 15.36 -20.79
C ASP A 276 -26.11 15.71 -21.30
N GLY A 277 -26.94 16.32 -20.44
CA GLY A 277 -28.29 16.81 -20.73
C GLY A 277 -28.52 18.29 -20.46
N ALA A 278 -27.48 19.04 -20.08
CA ALA A 278 -27.58 20.45 -19.75
C ALA A 278 -27.34 21.36 -20.97
N PRO A 279 -27.87 22.60 -20.97
CA PRO A 279 -27.46 23.62 -21.92
C PRO A 279 -25.94 23.83 -21.90
N GLY A 280 -25.30 23.73 -23.07
CA GLY A 280 -23.84 23.74 -23.20
C GLY A 280 -23.22 22.37 -23.45
N PHE A 281 -23.99 21.28 -23.39
CA PHE A 281 -23.63 20.01 -24.02
C PHE A 281 -24.05 19.98 -25.49
N ASP A 282 -23.22 19.37 -26.34
CA ASP A 282 -23.47 19.14 -27.77
C ASP A 282 -22.94 17.77 -28.19
N GLU A 283 -23.62 17.09 -29.10
CA GLU A 283 -23.26 15.75 -29.60
C GLU A 283 -23.23 15.76 -31.12
N ARG A 284 -22.19 15.16 -31.72
CA ARG A 284 -21.99 15.20 -33.18
C ARG A 284 -21.57 13.85 -33.76
N PRO A 285 -22.32 13.30 -34.73
CA PRO A 285 -23.70 13.69 -35.10
C PRO A 285 -24.68 13.40 -33.95
N ASP A 286 -25.90 13.93 -34.04
CA ASP A 286 -26.98 13.65 -33.07
C ASP A 286 -27.24 12.14 -32.93
N ASP A 287 -27.60 11.71 -31.72
CA ASP A 287 -27.97 10.34 -31.32
C ASP A 287 -26.92 9.25 -31.65
N CYS A 288 -25.65 9.64 -31.75
CA CYS A 288 -24.55 8.72 -32.06
C CYS A 288 -23.94 8.08 -30.80
N TRP A 289 -24.11 8.72 -29.62
CA TRP A 289 -23.84 8.10 -28.31
C TRP A 289 -25.12 7.51 -27.73
N ARG A 290 -25.01 6.31 -27.13
CA ARG A 290 -26.11 5.66 -26.43
C ARG A 290 -26.24 6.25 -25.03
N THR A 291 -27.46 6.44 -24.55
CA THR A 291 -27.72 6.89 -23.17
C THR A 291 -28.02 5.71 -22.24
N THR A 292 -27.70 5.86 -20.95
CA THR A 292 -28.14 4.94 -19.89
C THR A 292 -28.24 5.69 -18.56
N SER A 293 -29.00 5.15 -17.61
CA SER A 293 -29.19 5.74 -16.28
C SER A 293 -28.41 4.97 -15.22
N THR A 294 -27.72 5.70 -14.34
CA THR A 294 -26.94 5.14 -13.22
C THR A 294 -26.80 6.18 -12.12
N GLY A 295 -26.94 5.77 -10.85
CA GLY A 295 -26.75 6.65 -9.69
C GLY A 295 -25.30 7.13 -9.50
N SER A 296 -24.36 6.61 -10.29
CA SER A 296 -22.96 7.09 -10.33
C SER A 296 -22.74 8.27 -11.26
N ALA A 297 -23.67 8.57 -12.16
CA ALA A 297 -23.53 9.68 -13.10
C ALA A 297 -23.93 11.03 -12.46
N GLN A 298 -23.47 12.15 -13.03
CA GLN A 298 -24.10 13.44 -12.78
C GLN A 298 -25.53 13.40 -13.35
N ASN A 299 -26.48 14.10 -12.72
CA ASN A 299 -27.94 14.04 -12.98
C ASN A 299 -28.64 12.66 -12.85
N GLY A 300 -27.91 11.53 -12.89
CA GLY A 300 -28.44 10.16 -12.94
C GLY A 300 -28.44 9.51 -14.33
N ARG A 301 -27.91 10.19 -15.36
CA ARG A 301 -27.81 9.73 -16.76
C ARG A 301 -26.40 9.99 -17.30
N MET A 302 -25.96 9.12 -18.19
CA MET A 302 -24.68 9.21 -18.89
C MET A 302 -24.81 8.73 -20.33
N ARG A 303 -23.81 9.06 -21.15
CA ARG A 303 -23.64 8.63 -22.53
C ARG A 303 -22.48 7.63 -22.67
N TYR A 304 -22.59 6.70 -23.60
CA TYR A 304 -21.51 5.77 -23.94
C TYR A 304 -21.50 5.39 -25.41
N VAL A 305 -20.33 5.05 -25.92
CA VAL A 305 -20.10 4.69 -27.33
C VAL A 305 -19.09 3.55 -27.43
N GLN A 306 -19.15 2.81 -28.54
CA GLN A 306 -18.10 1.86 -28.89
C GLN A 306 -16.83 2.63 -29.30
N PRO A 307 -15.67 2.37 -28.68
CA PRO A 307 -14.41 2.98 -29.06
C PRO A 307 -13.92 2.52 -30.43
N ARG A 308 -13.04 3.31 -31.04
CA ARG A 308 -12.41 3.07 -32.34
C ARG A 308 -10.98 3.58 -32.34
N ASN A 309 -10.09 2.95 -33.12
CA ASN A 309 -8.70 3.40 -33.29
C ASN A 309 -8.43 4.10 -34.63
N ASP A 310 -9.43 4.17 -35.51
CA ASP A 310 -9.39 4.96 -36.75
C ASP A 310 -9.89 6.40 -36.49
N SER A 311 -10.43 7.06 -37.51
CA SER A 311 -11.04 8.39 -37.35
C SER A 311 -12.30 8.33 -36.49
N SER A 312 -12.41 9.22 -35.50
CA SER A 312 -13.64 9.44 -34.75
C SER A 312 -14.81 9.76 -35.69
N ASN A 313 -15.95 9.12 -35.47
CA ASN A 313 -17.22 9.44 -36.12
C ASN A 313 -18.31 9.87 -35.10
N CYS A 314 -17.95 9.94 -33.82
CA CYS A 314 -18.78 10.45 -32.73
C CYS A 314 -17.97 11.40 -31.84
N SER A 315 -18.60 12.51 -31.44
CA SER A 315 -18.06 13.49 -30.48
C SER A 315 -19.14 13.91 -29.48
N ALA A 316 -18.71 14.15 -28.25
CA ALA A 316 -19.48 14.70 -27.14
C ALA A 316 -18.69 15.90 -26.59
N GLN A 317 -19.30 17.09 -26.60
CA GLN A 317 -18.64 18.37 -26.28
C GLN A 317 -19.38 19.08 -25.16
N TRP A 318 -18.64 19.56 -24.15
CA TRP A 318 -19.17 20.36 -23.04
C TRP A 318 -18.51 21.73 -23.06
N TYR A 319 -19.27 22.75 -23.44
CA TYR A 319 -18.82 24.12 -23.64
C TYR A 319 -18.77 24.91 -22.32
N LEU A 320 -17.69 25.66 -22.09
CA LEU A 320 -17.67 26.68 -21.05
C LEU A 320 -18.69 27.77 -21.41
N PRO A 321 -19.65 28.13 -20.52
CA PRO A 321 -20.70 29.09 -20.86
C PRO A 321 -20.16 30.45 -21.33
N GLN A 322 -20.76 31.01 -22.37
CA GLN A 322 -20.43 32.34 -22.89
C GLN A 322 -20.57 33.39 -21.77
N GLY A 323 -19.57 34.27 -21.65
CA GLY A 323 -19.52 35.29 -20.60
C GLY A 323 -18.92 34.81 -19.28
N SER A 324 -18.41 33.57 -19.21
CA SER A 324 -17.57 33.11 -18.10
C SER A 324 -16.32 33.99 -17.95
N ALA A 325 -15.78 34.11 -16.73
CA ALA A 325 -14.61 34.95 -16.47
C ALA A 325 -13.38 34.47 -17.25
N SER A 326 -12.65 35.38 -17.88
CA SER A 326 -11.39 35.05 -18.58
C SER A 326 -10.26 34.79 -17.57
N GLY A 327 -9.50 33.71 -17.77
CA GLY A 327 -8.37 33.32 -16.92
C GLY A 327 -8.18 31.80 -16.78
N MET A 328 -7.44 31.40 -15.75
CA MET A 328 -7.14 29.99 -15.50
C MET A 328 -8.31 29.26 -14.87
N TYR A 329 -8.59 28.05 -15.36
CA TYR A 329 -9.51 27.10 -14.75
C TYR A 329 -8.81 25.76 -14.52
N SER A 330 -9.04 25.15 -13.37
CA SER A 330 -8.87 23.70 -13.21
C SER A 330 -10.05 23.00 -13.86
N VAL A 331 -9.77 21.99 -14.69
CA VAL A 331 -10.78 21.19 -15.39
C VAL A 331 -10.83 19.79 -14.80
N TYR A 332 -12.04 19.29 -14.59
CA TYR A 332 -12.30 17.92 -14.14
C TYR A 332 -13.30 17.25 -15.07
N VAL A 333 -13.05 15.98 -15.38
CA VAL A 333 -13.97 15.10 -16.12
C VAL A 333 -14.67 14.18 -15.12
N ARG A 334 -15.97 13.94 -15.30
CA ARG A 334 -16.73 12.95 -14.55
C ARG A 334 -16.71 11.64 -15.31
N ILE A 335 -16.19 10.59 -14.67
CA ILE A 335 -16.22 9.22 -15.20
C ILE A 335 -17.32 8.44 -14.49
N PRO A 336 -18.36 7.94 -15.19
CA PRO A 336 -19.41 7.13 -14.59
C PRO A 336 -18.92 5.70 -14.33
N ALA A 337 -19.44 5.03 -13.31
CA ALA A 337 -18.97 3.70 -12.89
C ALA A 337 -19.45 2.53 -13.79
N VAL A 338 -20.11 2.84 -14.91
CA VAL A 338 -20.75 1.87 -15.80
C VAL A 338 -20.49 2.32 -17.25
N ARG A 339 -20.18 1.39 -18.16
CA ARG A 339 -19.84 1.68 -19.58
C ARG A 339 -18.70 2.70 -19.81
N ALA A 340 -17.77 2.83 -18.86
CA ALA A 340 -16.54 3.60 -19.00
C ALA A 340 -15.33 2.67 -18.78
N THR A 341 -14.97 1.87 -19.79
CA THR A 341 -13.98 0.79 -19.68
C THR A 341 -12.78 0.95 -20.62
N SER A 342 -12.72 2.00 -21.44
CA SER A 342 -11.52 2.36 -22.22
C SER A 342 -10.31 2.59 -21.31
N GLU A 343 -9.15 2.07 -21.69
CA GLU A 343 -7.87 2.28 -21.00
C GLU A 343 -7.07 3.45 -21.61
N GLY A 344 -7.40 3.85 -22.84
CA GLY A 344 -6.81 4.97 -23.59
C GLY A 344 -7.82 6.02 -24.05
N ALA A 345 -8.70 6.50 -23.16
CA ALA A 345 -9.68 7.53 -23.49
C ALA A 345 -8.99 8.90 -23.70
N ILE A 346 -9.25 9.55 -24.84
CA ILE A 346 -8.62 10.83 -25.21
C ILE A 346 -9.62 11.98 -25.02
N TYR A 347 -9.33 12.90 -24.10
CA TYR A 347 -10.09 14.14 -23.94
C TYR A 347 -9.33 15.30 -24.58
N THR A 348 -10.01 16.07 -25.42
CA THR A 348 -9.47 17.29 -26.05
C THR A 348 -10.03 18.51 -25.34
N ILE A 349 -9.16 19.43 -24.91
CA ILE A 349 -9.54 20.68 -24.26
C ILE A 349 -9.28 21.82 -25.25
N ARG A 350 -10.36 22.44 -25.73
CA ARG A 350 -10.34 23.62 -26.61
C ARG A 350 -10.40 24.88 -25.74
N HIS A 351 -9.31 25.64 -25.67
CA HIS A 351 -9.20 26.80 -24.78
C HIS A 351 -8.24 27.86 -25.35
N ALA A 352 -8.52 29.16 -25.16
CA ALA A 352 -7.73 30.31 -25.63
C ALA A 352 -7.23 30.21 -27.09
N GLY A 353 -8.04 29.61 -27.98
CA GLY A 353 -7.71 29.39 -29.40
C GLY A 353 -6.77 28.20 -29.68
N ARG A 354 -6.39 27.44 -28.66
CA ARG A 354 -5.54 26.23 -28.70
C ARG A 354 -6.38 24.98 -28.43
N SER A 355 -5.78 23.82 -28.70
CA SER A 355 -6.35 22.50 -28.41
C SER A 355 -5.26 21.61 -27.81
N ASP A 356 -5.48 21.21 -26.57
CA ASP A 356 -4.61 20.34 -25.78
C ASP A 356 -5.30 18.97 -25.58
N GLN A 357 -4.55 17.90 -25.30
CA GLN A 357 -5.10 16.54 -25.15
C GLN A 357 -4.55 15.81 -23.93
N VAL A 358 -5.44 15.22 -23.12
CA VAL A 358 -5.07 14.27 -22.07
C VAL A 358 -5.54 12.86 -22.44
N VAL A 359 -4.84 11.87 -21.88
CA VAL A 359 -5.27 10.48 -21.90
C VAL A 359 -5.57 10.03 -20.47
N LEU A 360 -6.65 9.26 -20.29
CA LEU A 360 -6.89 8.51 -19.06
C LEU A 360 -7.42 7.10 -19.33
N ASN A 361 -7.17 6.23 -18.35
CA ASN A 361 -7.80 4.93 -18.23
C ASN A 361 -9.12 5.12 -17.46
N GLN A 362 -10.26 5.02 -18.15
CA GLN A 362 -11.59 5.14 -17.54
C GLN A 362 -11.95 3.93 -16.67
N ALA A 363 -11.46 2.73 -17.00
CA ALA A 363 -11.80 1.47 -16.33
C ALA A 363 -11.45 1.43 -14.83
N VAL A 364 -10.66 2.40 -14.34
CA VAL A 364 -10.22 2.53 -12.95
C VAL A 364 -10.86 3.72 -12.21
N PHE A 365 -11.92 4.33 -12.78
CA PHE A 365 -12.66 5.43 -12.17
C PHE A 365 -14.18 5.20 -12.19
N PRO A 366 -14.92 5.56 -11.12
CA PRO A 366 -14.41 5.95 -9.80
C PRO A 366 -13.67 4.80 -9.10
N ASN A 367 -12.79 5.14 -8.16
CA ASN A 367 -12.08 4.16 -7.33
C ASN A 367 -12.18 4.45 -5.84
N ILE A 368 -11.95 3.40 -5.05
CA ILE A 368 -12.00 3.44 -3.58
C ILE A 368 -10.88 4.27 -2.93
N TYR A 369 -9.80 4.58 -3.66
CA TYR A 369 -8.56 5.09 -3.06
C TYR A 369 -8.53 6.62 -2.94
N TYR A 370 -8.96 7.34 -3.99
CA TYR A 370 -8.93 8.80 -4.00
C TYR A 370 -10.10 9.41 -4.78
N VAL A 371 -10.31 8.96 -6.03
CA VAL A 371 -11.37 9.48 -6.92
C VAL A 371 -12.66 8.68 -6.70
N THR A 372 -13.19 8.78 -5.48
CA THR A 372 -14.38 8.02 -5.03
C THR A 372 -15.69 8.50 -5.66
N ASP A 373 -15.70 9.74 -6.16
CA ASP A 373 -16.86 10.43 -6.74
C ASP A 373 -16.75 10.59 -8.27
N GLY A 374 -15.77 9.95 -8.91
CA GLY A 374 -15.60 9.94 -10.36
C GLY A 374 -15.09 11.25 -10.97
N TRP A 375 -14.83 12.30 -10.18
CA TRP A 375 -14.27 13.56 -10.68
C TRP A 375 -12.74 13.48 -10.83
N VAL A 376 -12.29 13.11 -12.03
CA VAL A 376 -10.86 13.04 -12.39
C VAL A 376 -10.37 14.43 -12.78
N TYR A 377 -9.30 14.90 -12.14
CA TYR A 377 -8.61 16.13 -12.51
C TYR A 377 -7.80 15.94 -13.78
N VAL A 378 -7.97 16.83 -14.77
CA VAL A 378 -7.30 16.76 -16.08
C VAL A 378 -6.43 17.98 -16.41
N GLY A 379 -6.25 18.92 -15.48
CA GLY A 379 -5.24 19.97 -15.59
C GLY A 379 -5.76 21.40 -15.44
N LYS A 380 -4.86 22.36 -15.67
CA LYS A 380 -5.16 23.81 -15.66
C LYS A 380 -5.06 24.37 -17.07
N TYR A 381 -6.10 25.07 -17.51
CA TYR A 381 -6.17 25.63 -18.85
C TYR A 381 -6.64 27.09 -18.78
N ASN A 382 -6.13 27.93 -19.69
CA ASN A 382 -6.57 29.33 -19.79
C ASN A 382 -7.78 29.43 -20.73
N PHE A 383 -8.91 29.92 -20.23
CA PHE A 383 -10.13 30.14 -20.99
C PHE A 383 -10.39 31.64 -21.16
N ASN A 384 -10.90 32.04 -22.31
CA ASN A 384 -11.26 33.43 -22.61
C ASN A 384 -12.74 33.76 -22.34
N GLY A 385 -13.60 32.75 -22.16
CA GLY A 385 -15.02 32.92 -21.86
C GLY A 385 -15.90 33.29 -23.07
N ALA A 386 -15.38 33.19 -24.29
CA ALA A 386 -16.09 33.56 -25.52
C ALA A 386 -17.20 32.59 -25.94
N GLY A 387 -17.35 31.45 -25.27
CA GLY A 387 -18.41 30.46 -25.54
C GLY A 387 -18.12 29.47 -26.68
N ASN A 388 -16.91 29.51 -27.26
CA ASN A 388 -16.44 28.55 -28.28
C ASN A 388 -15.34 27.60 -27.74
N GLU A 389 -15.21 27.54 -26.42
CA GLU A 389 -14.23 26.77 -25.67
C GLU A 389 -14.94 25.62 -24.97
N TYR A 390 -14.37 24.41 -25.03
CA TYR A 390 -15.05 23.20 -24.61
C TYR A 390 -14.06 22.10 -24.21
N VAL A 391 -14.55 21.11 -23.47
CA VAL A 391 -13.90 19.79 -23.37
C VAL A 391 -14.65 18.84 -24.28
N GLU A 392 -13.94 17.98 -24.98
CA GLU A 392 -14.48 17.02 -25.96
C GLU A 392 -13.98 15.62 -25.66
N LEU A 393 -14.90 14.65 -25.68
CA LEU A 393 -14.60 13.23 -25.78
C LEU A 393 -15.11 12.74 -27.13
N THR A 394 -14.23 12.16 -27.94
CA THR A 394 -14.64 11.49 -29.18
C THR A 394 -14.66 9.99 -28.97
N ASN A 395 -15.29 9.23 -29.88
CA ASN A 395 -15.18 7.77 -29.85
C ASN A 395 -13.82 7.22 -30.32
N ARG A 396 -12.82 8.07 -30.58
CA ARG A 396 -11.45 7.65 -30.87
C ARG A 396 -10.65 7.42 -29.60
N THR A 397 -9.98 6.28 -29.54
CA THR A 397 -9.17 5.83 -28.39
C THR A 397 -7.71 5.63 -28.73
N GLN A 398 -6.92 5.41 -27.69
CA GLN A 398 -5.60 4.77 -27.73
C GLN A 398 -5.68 3.34 -27.18
N ASP A 399 -6.80 2.64 -27.29
CA ASP A 399 -6.94 1.26 -26.79
C ASP A 399 -6.21 0.25 -27.69
N GLN A 400 -5.92 -0.95 -27.17
CA GLN A 400 -5.36 -2.03 -28.00
C GLN A 400 -6.42 -2.58 -28.98
N ASN A 401 -6.05 -2.75 -30.26
CA ASN A 401 -6.96 -3.22 -31.31
C ASN A 401 -7.67 -4.55 -30.99
N SER A 402 -7.02 -5.44 -30.23
CA SER A 402 -7.56 -6.74 -29.85
C SER A 402 -8.74 -6.68 -28.88
N ASN A 403 -8.86 -5.59 -28.10
CA ASN A 403 -9.79 -5.51 -26.98
C ASN A 403 -10.98 -4.59 -27.29
N ILE A 404 -10.87 -3.75 -28.33
CA ILE A 404 -11.74 -2.59 -28.57
C ILE A 404 -13.23 -2.92 -28.81
N SER A 405 -13.56 -4.16 -29.16
CA SER A 405 -14.94 -4.66 -29.27
C SER A 405 -15.65 -4.80 -27.92
N ASP A 406 -14.88 -4.95 -26.85
CA ASP A 406 -15.39 -5.30 -25.51
C ASP A 406 -15.38 -4.08 -24.57
N LEU A 407 -14.79 -2.97 -25.03
CA LEU A 407 -14.63 -1.72 -24.31
C LEU A 407 -15.74 -0.72 -24.62
N PHE A 408 -15.90 0.26 -23.74
CA PHE A 408 -16.80 1.41 -23.91
C PHE A 408 -16.11 2.69 -23.46
N LEU A 409 -16.32 3.76 -24.22
CA LEU A 409 -16.05 5.11 -23.73
C LEU A 409 -17.29 5.64 -23.03
N GLY A 410 -17.12 6.13 -21.80
CA GLY A 410 -18.16 6.78 -21.00
C GLY A 410 -18.04 8.30 -21.01
N ALA A 411 -19.16 8.98 -21.10
CA ALA A 411 -19.34 10.43 -21.15
C ALA A 411 -20.43 10.83 -20.14
N ASP A 412 -20.21 11.91 -19.39
CA ASP A 412 -21.12 12.34 -18.31
C ASP A 412 -21.07 13.87 -18.15
N ALA A 413 -20.12 14.40 -17.38
CA ALA A 413 -20.06 15.82 -17.06
C ALA A 413 -18.64 16.36 -16.97
N ILE A 414 -18.52 17.69 -17.11
CA ILE A 414 -17.28 18.45 -16.99
C ILE A 414 -17.48 19.53 -15.92
N ARG A 415 -16.47 19.74 -15.08
CA ARG A 415 -16.44 20.82 -14.08
C ARG A 415 -15.28 21.76 -14.36
N PHE A 416 -15.60 23.04 -14.55
CA PHE A 416 -14.66 24.14 -14.71
C PHE A 416 -14.57 24.94 -13.41
N VAL A 417 -13.39 24.97 -12.77
CA VAL A 417 -13.15 25.67 -11.49
C VAL A 417 -12.23 26.85 -11.73
N PHE A 418 -12.77 28.08 -11.69
CA PHE A 418 -11.99 29.30 -11.91
C PHE A 418 -10.96 29.50 -10.79
N LEU A 419 -9.70 29.71 -11.18
CA LEU A 419 -8.56 29.93 -10.28
C LEU A 419 -8.16 31.40 -10.18
N GLY A 420 -8.62 32.24 -11.12
CA GLY A 420 -8.28 33.65 -11.21
C GLY A 420 -7.89 34.09 -12.62
N ALA A 421 -7.86 35.40 -12.84
CA ALA A 421 -7.42 35.98 -14.10
C ALA A 421 -5.94 35.67 -14.36
N THR A 422 -5.59 35.26 -15.58
CA THR A 422 -4.18 35.24 -16.02
C THR A 422 -3.68 36.68 -16.08
N THR A 423 -2.72 37.04 -15.24
CA THR A 423 -1.95 38.27 -15.44
C THR A 423 -1.23 38.19 -16.78
N LEU A 424 -1.53 39.11 -17.71
CA LEU A 424 -0.90 39.17 -19.03
C LEU A 424 0.59 39.56 -18.97
N THR A 425 1.10 39.92 -17.79
CA THR A 425 2.52 40.05 -17.51
C THR A 425 3.10 38.65 -17.31
N PRO A 426 4.11 38.22 -18.09
CA PRO A 426 4.94 37.09 -17.70
C PRO A 426 5.47 37.32 -16.28
N PRO A 427 5.65 36.28 -15.44
CA PRO A 427 6.50 36.41 -14.27
C PRO A 427 7.83 37.00 -14.74
N GLY A 428 8.22 38.17 -14.21
CA GLY A 428 9.53 38.72 -14.49
C GLY A 428 10.59 37.67 -14.13
N PRO A 429 11.74 37.59 -14.84
CA PRO A 429 12.75 36.58 -14.56
C PRO A 429 13.09 36.63 -13.07
N VAL A 430 12.76 35.55 -12.35
CA VAL A 430 12.92 35.47 -10.91
C VAL A 430 14.40 35.59 -10.61
N THR A 431 14.82 36.80 -10.23
CA THR A 431 16.21 37.09 -9.91
C THR A 431 16.47 36.44 -8.57
N VAL A 432 17.02 35.23 -8.60
CA VAL A 432 17.38 34.45 -7.41
C VAL A 432 18.38 35.29 -6.62
N THR A 433 17.89 35.97 -5.59
CA THR A 433 18.76 36.65 -4.63
C THR A 433 19.31 35.55 -3.73
N PRO A 434 20.62 35.28 -3.73
CA PRO A 434 21.20 34.23 -2.91
C PRO A 434 20.97 34.60 -1.43
N THR A 435 20.06 33.87 -0.77
CA THR A 435 19.82 34.02 0.66
C THR A 435 21.11 33.65 1.38
N THR A 436 21.64 34.55 2.20
CA THR A 436 22.94 34.37 2.86
C THR A 436 22.90 33.15 3.78
N THR A 437 23.68 32.12 3.43
CA THR A 437 23.86 30.90 4.23
C THR A 437 24.28 31.25 5.67
N PRO A 438 23.58 30.77 6.71
CA PRO A 438 24.04 30.94 8.08
C PRO A 438 25.37 30.20 8.27
N THR A 439 26.41 30.92 8.69
CA THR A 439 27.75 30.36 8.82
C THR A 439 27.80 29.28 9.91
N VAL A 440 28.20 28.07 9.54
CA VAL A 440 28.36 26.95 10.48
C VAL A 440 29.42 27.30 11.53
N THR A 441 28.98 27.45 12.79
CA THR A 441 29.89 27.64 13.91
C THR A 441 30.60 26.32 14.23
N ARG A 442 31.94 26.32 14.18
CA ARG A 442 32.75 25.11 14.41
C ARG A 442 32.65 24.63 15.86
N THR A 443 32.15 23.42 16.06
CA THR A 443 32.24 22.69 17.33
C THR A 443 33.71 22.46 17.71
N PRO A 444 34.14 22.74 18.96
CA PRO A 444 35.54 22.57 19.36
C PRO A 444 35.91 21.09 19.57
N THR A 445 37.11 20.73 19.12
CA THR A 445 37.69 19.40 19.24
C THR A 445 38.06 19.07 20.68
N SER A 446 37.67 17.89 21.18
CA SER A 446 38.10 17.37 22.48
C SER A 446 39.47 16.68 22.38
N THR A 447 40.47 17.21 23.08
CA THR A 447 41.79 16.57 23.24
C THR A 447 42.04 16.27 24.71
N PHE A 448 42.30 15.01 25.07
CA PHE A 448 42.72 14.62 26.42
C PHE A 448 44.24 14.78 26.59
N THR A 449 44.67 15.35 27.73
CA THR A 449 45.77 14.87 28.62
C THR A 449 45.93 15.91 29.76
N PRO A 450 46.15 15.51 31.04
CA PRO A 450 45.96 16.41 32.18
C PRO A 450 47.25 17.01 32.76
N THR A 451 47.14 18.22 33.31
CA THR A 451 48.13 18.77 34.27
C THR A 451 47.40 19.53 35.37
N ALA A 452 47.70 19.22 36.64
CA ALA A 452 47.14 19.92 37.79
C ALA A 452 48.03 21.08 38.23
N SER A 453 47.45 22.25 38.52
CA SER A 453 48.05 23.23 39.42
C SER A 453 46.99 24.11 40.08
N ARG A 454 47.31 24.62 41.27
CA ARG A 454 46.43 25.43 42.13
C ARG A 454 46.71 26.92 41.93
N THR A 455 45.71 27.77 42.18
CA THR A 455 45.79 29.00 43.02
C THR A 455 44.56 29.89 42.74
N PRO A 456 43.85 30.43 43.76
CA PRO A 456 42.77 31.40 43.58
C PRO A 456 43.32 32.83 43.52
N THR A 457 42.72 33.70 42.69
CA THR A 457 43.02 35.14 42.68
C THR A 457 41.79 35.94 43.10
N ILE A 458 41.99 36.82 44.07
CA ILE A 458 41.00 37.73 44.66
C ILE A 458 41.43 39.16 44.32
N THR A 459 40.55 39.99 43.76
CA THR A 459 40.78 41.44 43.60
C THR A 459 39.47 42.21 43.82
N PRO A 460 39.46 43.36 44.54
CA PRO A 460 38.23 43.90 45.13
C PRO A 460 37.60 45.14 44.45
N THR A 461 36.40 45.47 44.95
CA THR A 461 35.60 46.72 44.93
C THR A 461 36.39 47.97 45.43
N PRO A 462 35.85 49.23 45.52
CA PRO A 462 34.48 49.74 45.25
C PRO A 462 34.34 51.12 44.54
N THR A 463 33.09 51.55 44.28
CA THR A 463 32.67 52.97 44.33
C THR A 463 31.35 53.10 45.11
N VAL A 464 31.18 54.17 45.90
CA VAL A 464 30.08 54.36 46.88
C VAL A 464 29.42 55.73 46.74
N THR A 465 28.09 55.80 46.91
CA THR A 465 27.28 57.00 47.32
C THR A 465 25.90 56.47 47.79
N ARG A 466 25.60 56.32 49.10
CA ARG A 466 25.02 57.30 50.06
C ARG A 466 23.74 57.98 49.52
N THR A 467 22.58 58.07 50.19
CA THR A 467 22.08 57.94 51.60
C THR A 467 20.52 57.75 51.49
N PRO A 468 19.63 57.79 52.52
CA PRO A 468 19.70 57.63 54.00
C PRO A 468 18.70 56.57 54.60
N THR A 469 19.01 55.86 55.71
CA THR A 469 18.42 56.03 57.10
C THR A 469 17.07 55.29 57.35
N VAL A 470 16.77 54.54 58.43
CA VAL A 470 17.50 53.98 59.61
C VAL A 470 16.57 52.97 60.37
N THR A 471 17.11 51.80 60.80
CA THR A 471 17.08 51.27 62.22
C THR A 471 15.76 50.97 62.95
N ARG A 472 15.57 49.97 63.85
CA ARG A 472 16.23 48.71 64.33
C ARG A 472 15.09 47.93 65.07
N THR A 473 15.09 46.61 65.32
CA THR A 473 15.98 45.88 66.25
C THR A 473 15.77 44.35 66.11
N PRO A 474 16.81 43.49 66.22
CA PRO A 474 16.71 42.03 66.07
C PRO A 474 16.77 41.27 67.40
N THR A 475 16.70 39.93 67.37
CA THR A 475 17.34 39.07 68.39
C THR A 475 17.92 37.78 67.76
N ASN A 476 19.11 37.40 68.23
CA ASN A 476 19.92 36.22 67.80
C ASN A 476 19.40 34.93 68.49
N THR A 477 19.86 33.68 68.26
CA THR A 477 21.26 33.18 68.42
C THR A 477 21.41 31.68 68.08
N ARG A 478 22.44 31.35 67.27
CA ARG A 478 23.33 30.14 67.18
C ARG A 478 22.86 28.68 67.47
N THR A 479 23.37 27.79 66.61
CA THR A 479 23.94 26.42 66.79
C THR A 479 24.77 26.22 68.10
N PRO A 480 25.26 25.01 68.53
CA PRO A 480 25.26 23.65 67.93
C PRO A 480 25.04 22.43 68.88
N THR A 481 24.91 21.19 68.35
CA THR A 481 25.18 19.90 69.06
C THR A 481 25.56 18.82 68.02
N VAL A 482 26.81 18.35 67.89
CA VAL A 482 27.59 17.35 68.68
C VAL A 482 27.09 15.89 68.57
N THR A 483 27.98 15.05 68.02
CA THR A 483 27.88 13.60 67.79
C THR A 483 28.32 12.79 69.03
N ARG A 484 27.68 11.63 69.33
CA ARG A 484 28.36 10.32 69.52
C ARG A 484 27.44 9.11 69.82
N THR A 485 27.72 8.02 69.09
CA THR A 485 27.40 6.58 69.25
C THR A 485 27.92 6.00 70.61
N PRO A 486 27.57 4.77 71.08
CA PRO A 486 27.18 3.58 70.29
C PRO A 486 26.14 2.57 70.87
N THR A 487 25.65 1.64 70.03
CA THR A 487 25.27 0.27 70.44
C THR A 487 25.49 -0.74 69.30
N ARG A 488 25.92 -1.96 69.65
CA ARG A 488 26.16 -3.14 68.78
C ARG A 488 25.15 -4.25 69.11
N THR A 489 24.81 -5.24 68.28
CA THR A 489 24.94 -5.48 66.81
C THR A 489 24.17 -6.79 66.52
N PRO A 490 23.44 -6.91 65.39
CA PRO A 490 23.62 -8.14 64.61
C PRO A 490 23.87 -7.91 63.10
N THR A 491 24.67 -8.80 62.57
CA THR A 491 25.21 -8.92 61.21
C THR A 491 24.15 -9.13 60.11
N GLY A 492 24.34 -8.47 58.96
CA GLY A 492 24.28 -9.17 57.67
C GLY A 492 23.11 -8.93 56.71
N THR A 493 23.19 -7.87 55.88
CA THR A 493 23.11 -7.99 54.41
C THR A 493 23.51 -6.68 53.73
N LEU A 494 24.24 -6.77 52.62
CA LEU A 494 24.76 -5.61 51.87
C LEU A 494 23.66 -4.96 51.04
N SER A 495 23.59 -3.62 51.05
CA SER A 495 22.66 -2.86 50.21
C SER A 495 23.30 -1.58 49.67
N ARG A 496 23.05 -1.33 48.38
CA ARG A 496 23.30 -0.10 47.57
C ARG A 496 24.73 0.24 47.14
N THR A 497 24.99 -0.11 45.88
CA THR A 497 25.70 0.71 44.88
C THR A 497 24.79 0.81 43.63
N PRO A 498 25.07 1.70 42.67
CA PRO A 498 24.64 3.09 42.63
C PRO A 498 23.30 3.30 41.87
N THR A 499 22.67 4.47 42.05
CA THR A 499 21.53 4.89 41.21
C THR A 499 22.00 5.13 39.78
N ARG A 500 21.59 4.26 38.84
CA ARG A 500 21.70 4.54 37.40
C ARG A 500 20.63 5.56 36.98
N THR A 501 21.08 6.65 36.37
CA THR A 501 20.26 7.50 35.49
C THR A 501 19.55 6.63 34.45
N PRO A 502 18.26 6.89 34.13
CA PRO A 502 17.57 6.14 33.09
C PRO A 502 18.23 6.38 31.72
N LEU A 503 18.57 5.28 31.05
CA LEU A 503 18.98 5.27 29.64
C LEU A 503 17.69 5.19 28.80
N PRO A 504 17.58 5.90 27.65
CA PRO A 504 16.35 5.95 26.88
C PRO A 504 16.05 4.65 26.11
N THR A 505 14.90 4.68 25.44
CA THR A 505 14.51 3.82 24.30
C THR A 505 13.82 2.49 24.64
N ALA A 506 12.50 2.49 24.41
CA ALA A 506 11.86 1.37 23.74
C ALA A 506 11.41 1.86 22.35
N THR A 507 12.16 1.51 21.31
CA THR A 507 11.70 1.64 19.93
C THR A 507 10.39 0.86 19.80
N PRO A 508 9.32 1.39 19.17
CA PRO A 508 8.12 0.60 18.95
C PRO A 508 8.49 -0.58 18.06
N LEU A 509 8.46 -1.78 18.66
CA LEU A 509 8.68 -3.02 17.92
C LEU A 509 7.60 -3.11 16.83
N TYR A 510 8.00 -3.53 15.65
CA TYR A 510 7.07 -3.89 14.58
C TYR A 510 6.89 -5.41 14.61
N ARG A 511 5.69 -5.88 14.25
CA ARG A 511 5.44 -7.29 13.95
C ARG A 511 4.61 -7.40 12.67
N LEU A 512 4.76 -8.52 11.98
CA LEU A 512 3.82 -8.89 10.94
C LEU A 512 2.43 -9.12 11.56
N ILE A 513 1.41 -8.67 10.85
CA ILE A 513 0.00 -8.92 11.09
C ILE A 513 -0.63 -9.40 9.80
N ASP A 514 -1.70 -10.17 9.96
CA ASP A 514 -2.55 -10.55 8.84
C ASP A 514 -3.45 -9.37 8.48
N VAL A 515 -3.80 -9.24 7.21
CA VAL A 515 -4.85 -8.35 6.73
C VAL A 515 -5.76 -9.16 5.82
N TYR A 516 -6.99 -9.36 6.26
CA TYR A 516 -7.92 -10.28 5.62
C TYR A 516 -8.71 -9.56 4.52
N PHE A 517 -8.65 -10.11 3.32
CA PHE A 517 -9.39 -9.73 2.13
C PHE A 517 -10.21 -10.95 1.66
N VAL A 518 -10.83 -10.89 0.47
CA VAL A 518 -11.39 -12.08 -0.20
C VAL A 518 -10.75 -12.28 -1.56
N ASN A 519 -10.66 -13.53 -2.02
CA ASN A 519 -10.35 -13.82 -3.42
C ASN A 519 -11.59 -13.48 -4.26
N GLY A 520 -11.43 -12.56 -5.22
CA GLY A 520 -12.52 -12.01 -6.02
C GLY A 520 -13.22 -13.04 -6.91
N ALA A 521 -12.50 -14.04 -7.43
CA ALA A 521 -13.12 -15.13 -8.19
C ALA A 521 -14.05 -15.98 -7.31
N ARG A 522 -13.57 -16.39 -6.12
CA ARG A 522 -14.37 -17.14 -5.13
C ARG A 522 -15.56 -16.33 -4.61
N TYR A 523 -15.36 -15.05 -4.29
CA TYR A 523 -16.43 -14.15 -3.84
C TYR A 523 -17.49 -13.95 -4.93
N THR A 524 -17.08 -13.71 -6.18
CA THR A 524 -18.01 -13.54 -7.31
C THR A 524 -18.83 -14.83 -7.54
N ALA A 525 -18.17 -15.99 -7.56
CA ALA A 525 -18.80 -17.31 -7.73
C ALA A 525 -19.55 -17.83 -6.49
N ASN A 526 -19.60 -17.06 -5.39
CA ASN A 526 -20.19 -17.47 -4.11
C ASN A 526 -19.66 -18.82 -3.58
N THR A 527 -18.37 -19.12 -3.83
CA THR A 527 -17.71 -20.39 -3.49
C THR A 527 -16.72 -20.19 -2.32
N PRO A 528 -17.15 -20.40 -1.06
CA PRO A 528 -16.28 -20.25 0.11
C PRO A 528 -15.18 -21.33 0.22
N PRO A 529 -14.14 -21.14 1.06
CA PRO A 529 -13.85 -19.93 1.84
C PRO A 529 -13.55 -18.75 0.92
N PHE A 530 -14.02 -17.56 1.28
CA PHE A 530 -13.75 -16.35 0.51
C PHE A 530 -12.39 -15.76 0.87
N GLU A 531 -12.08 -15.86 2.16
CA GLU A 531 -10.97 -15.28 2.90
C GLU A 531 -9.61 -15.59 2.29
N VAL A 532 -8.80 -14.55 2.18
CA VAL A 532 -7.39 -14.59 1.82
C VAL A 532 -6.65 -13.56 2.65
N THR A 533 -5.36 -13.78 2.86
CA THR A 533 -4.57 -13.00 3.80
C THR A 533 -3.43 -12.31 3.09
N GLY A 534 -3.45 -10.98 3.08
CA GLY A 534 -2.26 -10.18 2.89
C GLY A 534 -1.48 -10.07 4.20
N VAL A 535 -0.18 -9.80 4.15
CA VAL A 535 0.63 -9.59 5.36
C VAL A 535 1.12 -8.15 5.38
N ARG A 536 1.07 -7.49 6.55
CA ARG A 536 1.52 -6.11 6.75
C ARG A 536 2.34 -5.98 8.02
N TRP A 537 3.21 -5.00 8.09
CA TRP A 537 3.89 -4.65 9.33
C TRP A 537 3.06 -3.65 10.13
N ALA A 538 2.86 -3.95 11.42
CA ALA A 538 2.19 -3.07 12.35
C ALA A 538 3.05 -2.82 13.59
N ARG A 539 3.00 -1.58 14.10
CA ARG A 539 3.62 -1.24 15.39
C ARG A 539 2.90 -2.01 16.51
N THR A 540 3.64 -2.62 17.43
CA THR A 540 3.08 -3.45 18.51
C THR A 540 2.09 -2.73 19.43
N ASN A 541 2.11 -1.39 19.46
CA ASN A 541 1.17 -0.57 20.22
C ASN A 541 -0.04 -0.05 19.40
N ALA A 542 -0.13 -0.35 18.09
CA ALA A 542 -1.17 0.14 17.19
C ALA A 542 -1.85 -0.96 16.35
N LEU A 543 -1.55 -2.23 16.62
CA LEU A 543 -1.92 -3.42 15.83
C LEU A 543 -3.35 -3.41 15.26
N ALA A 544 -4.36 -3.25 16.12
CA ALA A 544 -5.77 -3.24 15.72
C ALA A 544 -6.13 -2.06 14.80
N LYS A 545 -5.54 -0.89 15.05
CA LYS A 545 -5.71 0.27 14.18
C LYS A 545 -5.04 0.04 12.83
N THR A 546 -3.81 -0.49 12.81
CA THR A 546 -3.10 -0.80 11.57
C THR A 546 -3.83 -1.84 10.73
N ALA A 547 -4.39 -2.90 11.32
CA ALA A 547 -5.18 -3.87 10.55
C ALA A 547 -6.38 -3.23 9.84
N LEU A 548 -7.10 -2.30 10.49
CA LEU A 548 -8.17 -1.55 9.84
C LEU A 548 -7.64 -0.55 8.79
N ASP A 549 -6.56 0.19 9.11
CA ASP A 549 -5.96 1.14 8.18
C ASP A 549 -5.52 0.43 6.89
N GLU A 550 -4.89 -0.75 7.00
CA GLU A 550 -4.47 -1.57 5.86
C GLU A 550 -5.64 -2.24 5.15
N TYR A 551 -6.65 -2.72 5.89
CA TYR A 551 -7.85 -3.29 5.30
C TYR A 551 -8.58 -2.27 4.41
N PHE A 552 -8.75 -1.03 4.87
CA PHE A 552 -9.41 0.03 4.11
C PHE A 552 -8.53 0.67 3.02
N LYS A 553 -7.20 0.48 3.04
CA LYS A 553 -6.36 0.70 1.84
C LYS A 553 -6.65 -0.35 0.77
N GLY A 554 -7.00 -1.56 1.17
CA GLY A 554 -7.24 -2.69 0.26
C GLY A 554 -6.01 -3.56 0.01
N PRO A 555 -6.18 -4.62 -0.80
CA PRO A 555 -5.10 -5.53 -1.15
C PRO A 555 -4.01 -4.81 -1.95
N GLY A 556 -2.75 -5.18 -1.69
CA GLY A 556 -1.58 -4.64 -2.38
C GLY A 556 -1.52 -5.06 -3.85
N ALA A 557 -0.52 -4.55 -4.58
CA ALA A 557 -0.32 -4.81 -6.00
C ALA A 557 -0.40 -6.32 -6.35
N THR A 558 0.55 -7.12 -5.86
CA THR A 558 0.61 -8.57 -6.11
C THR A 558 -0.66 -9.30 -5.65
N GLU A 559 -1.19 -8.94 -4.49
CA GLU A 559 -2.42 -9.52 -3.93
C GLU A 559 -3.61 -9.31 -4.88
N ARG A 560 -3.78 -8.09 -5.38
CA ARG A 560 -4.91 -7.71 -6.24
C ARG A 560 -4.78 -8.24 -7.67
N TYR A 561 -3.62 -8.10 -8.30
CA TYR A 561 -3.45 -8.36 -9.75
C TYR A 561 -2.85 -9.75 -10.04
N SER A 562 -2.03 -10.31 -9.15
CA SER A 562 -1.48 -11.67 -9.31
C SER A 562 -2.32 -12.74 -8.61
N TYR A 563 -2.92 -12.42 -7.44
CA TYR A 563 -3.71 -13.39 -6.65
C TYR A 563 -5.22 -13.14 -6.68
N GLY A 564 -5.67 -12.06 -7.32
CA GLY A 564 -7.08 -11.72 -7.51
C GLY A 564 -7.80 -11.32 -6.22
N TYR A 565 -7.11 -10.73 -5.24
CA TYR A 565 -7.69 -10.34 -3.96
C TYR A 565 -8.47 -9.02 -4.09
N ILE A 566 -9.60 -8.91 -3.38
CA ILE A 566 -10.45 -7.71 -3.29
C ILE A 566 -10.89 -7.49 -1.84
N GLY A 567 -11.14 -6.23 -1.45
CA GLY A 567 -11.87 -5.93 -0.21
C GLY A 567 -13.38 -5.88 -0.46
N VAL A 568 -14.18 -6.19 0.56
CA VAL A 568 -15.66 -6.12 0.51
C VAL A 568 -16.11 -5.02 1.47
N TYR A 569 -16.51 -3.86 0.94
CA TYR A 569 -16.71 -2.66 1.75
C TYR A 569 -18.16 -2.24 1.96
N ASN A 570 -19.13 -2.83 1.25
CA ASN A 570 -20.57 -2.51 1.36
C ASN A 570 -20.88 -1.00 1.41
N GLY A 571 -20.24 -0.22 0.54
CA GLY A 571 -20.40 1.24 0.42
C GLY A 571 -19.68 2.09 1.48
N PHE A 572 -19.10 1.48 2.50
CA PHE A 572 -18.25 2.18 3.47
C PHE A 572 -16.87 2.51 2.87
N THR A 573 -16.33 3.68 3.21
CA THR A 573 -15.07 4.22 2.67
C THR A 573 -13.94 4.29 3.69
N GLY A 574 -14.16 3.71 4.88
CA GLY A 574 -13.23 3.76 6.00
C GLY A 574 -13.96 3.81 7.33
N TYR A 575 -13.26 4.29 8.36
CA TYR A 575 -13.81 4.48 9.70
C TYR A 575 -13.46 5.87 10.26
N SER A 576 -14.31 6.38 11.14
CA SER A 576 -14.16 7.65 11.87
C SER A 576 -13.46 7.46 13.21
N LYS A 577 -13.67 6.31 13.86
CA LYS A 577 -13.22 6.03 15.22
C LYS A 577 -13.05 4.53 15.44
N LEU A 578 -11.98 4.15 16.15
CA LEU A 578 -11.75 2.82 16.70
C LEU A 578 -11.44 2.97 18.19
N GLU A 579 -12.19 2.31 19.05
CA GLU A 579 -11.94 2.25 20.49
C GLU A 579 -11.90 0.80 20.97
N VAL A 580 -10.84 0.40 21.67
CA VAL A 580 -10.75 -0.92 22.30
C VAL A 580 -10.87 -0.75 23.80
N ILE A 581 -12.00 -1.21 24.37
CA ILE A 581 -12.33 -1.08 25.79
C ILE A 581 -12.72 -2.47 26.29
N ASP A 582 -12.07 -2.94 27.35
CA ASP A 582 -12.36 -4.22 28.03
C ASP A 582 -12.51 -5.44 27.10
N GLY A 583 -11.70 -5.49 26.04
CA GLY A 583 -11.73 -6.56 25.05
C GLY A 583 -12.75 -6.39 23.92
N VAL A 584 -13.44 -5.25 23.83
CA VAL A 584 -14.42 -4.95 22.79
C VAL A 584 -13.93 -3.81 21.90
N ALA A 585 -13.76 -4.09 20.61
CA ALA A 585 -13.38 -3.12 19.59
C ALA A 585 -14.62 -2.46 18.97
N HIS A 586 -14.80 -1.17 19.21
CA HIS A 586 -15.90 -0.37 18.69
C HIS A 586 -15.42 0.37 17.44
N VAL A 587 -15.95 -0.01 16.27
CA VAL A 587 -15.58 0.51 14.95
C VAL A 587 -16.73 1.37 14.42
N TYR A 588 -16.48 2.64 14.16
CA TYR A 588 -17.48 3.57 13.62
C TYR A 588 -17.16 3.84 12.15
N LEU A 589 -17.97 3.33 11.23
CA LEU A 589 -17.70 3.40 9.79
C LEU A 589 -18.02 4.78 9.19
N LYS A 590 -17.40 5.07 8.05
CA LYS A 590 -17.67 6.23 7.19
C LYS A 590 -18.21 5.75 5.84
N GLY A 591 -19.05 6.54 5.19
CA GLY A 591 -19.63 6.23 3.88
C GLY A 591 -21.12 5.88 3.95
N VAL A 592 -21.71 5.60 2.79
CA VAL A 592 -23.13 5.25 2.67
C VAL A 592 -23.22 3.74 2.61
N CYS A 593 -23.96 3.14 3.53
CA CYS A 593 -24.13 1.69 3.59
C CYS A 593 -24.90 1.16 2.38
N VAL A 594 -24.34 0.15 1.70
CA VAL A 594 -24.95 -0.54 0.55
C VAL A 594 -25.08 -2.02 0.88
N SER A 595 -26.30 -2.46 1.14
CA SER A 595 -26.62 -3.89 1.28
C SER A 595 -26.63 -4.55 -0.10
N GLU A 596 -25.74 -5.53 -0.30
CA GLU A 596 -25.65 -6.34 -1.52
C GLU A 596 -26.53 -7.60 -1.45
N GLY A 597 -27.35 -7.75 -0.40
CA GLY A 597 -28.19 -8.94 -0.18
C GLY A 597 -27.40 -10.23 0.12
N ARG A 598 -26.09 -10.13 0.37
CA ARG A 598 -25.18 -11.25 0.66
C ARG A 598 -25.01 -11.46 2.15
N THR A 599 -24.90 -12.72 2.57
CA THR A 599 -24.68 -13.11 3.98
C THR A 599 -23.23 -12.91 4.44
N TYR A 600 -22.27 -12.87 3.51
CA TYR A 600 -20.87 -12.53 3.81
C TYR A 600 -20.61 -11.08 3.39
N ASN A 601 -20.18 -10.24 4.33
CA ASN A 601 -20.11 -8.79 4.16
C ASN A 601 -18.87 -8.17 4.87
N ILE A 602 -18.75 -6.83 4.84
CA ILE A 602 -17.64 -6.10 5.49
C ILE A 602 -17.47 -6.46 6.98
N ALA A 603 -18.55 -6.76 7.70
CA ALA A 603 -18.50 -7.11 9.12
C ALA A 603 -17.65 -8.36 9.37
N ASP A 604 -17.74 -9.38 8.51
CA ASP A 604 -16.93 -10.60 8.60
C ASP A 604 -15.43 -10.29 8.46
N LEU A 605 -15.07 -9.44 7.49
CA LEU A 605 -13.68 -9.04 7.28
C LEU A 605 -13.16 -8.12 8.40
N LEU A 606 -13.97 -7.22 8.94
CA LEU A 606 -13.60 -6.41 10.11
C LEU A 606 -13.44 -7.26 11.37
N ASN A 607 -14.29 -8.27 11.56
CA ASN A 607 -14.17 -9.28 12.60
C ASN A 607 -12.84 -10.04 12.47
N LEU A 608 -12.49 -10.55 11.29
CA LEU A 608 -11.22 -11.24 11.05
C LEU A 608 -10.01 -10.32 11.29
N ASN A 609 -10.03 -9.11 10.73
CA ASN A 609 -8.94 -8.13 10.84
C ASN A 609 -8.70 -7.66 12.29
N LEU A 610 -9.71 -7.65 13.17
CA LEU A 610 -9.54 -7.22 14.56
C LEU A 610 -9.36 -8.38 15.55
N LYS A 611 -10.06 -9.49 15.37
CA LYS A 611 -10.07 -10.63 16.33
C LYS A 611 -8.84 -11.54 16.20
N GLN A 612 -7.95 -11.27 15.24
CA GLN A 612 -6.57 -11.79 15.26
C GLN A 612 -5.74 -11.28 16.46
N PHE A 613 -6.14 -10.16 17.08
CA PHE A 613 -5.45 -9.62 18.23
C PHE A 613 -6.06 -10.16 19.53
N PRO A 614 -5.30 -10.86 20.40
CA PRO A 614 -5.86 -11.52 21.59
C PRO A 614 -6.42 -10.56 22.65
N GLY A 615 -6.16 -9.26 22.51
CA GLY A 615 -6.80 -8.20 23.30
C GLY A 615 -8.18 -7.76 22.78
N ILE A 616 -8.72 -8.38 21.73
CA ILE A 616 -10.04 -8.12 21.15
C ILE A 616 -10.82 -9.43 21.08
N GLN A 617 -11.86 -9.54 21.89
CA GLN A 617 -12.76 -10.69 21.99
C GLN A 617 -14.02 -10.50 21.13
N PHE A 618 -14.51 -9.25 21.06
CA PHE A 618 -15.72 -8.87 20.33
C PHE A 618 -15.49 -7.60 19.51
N VAL A 619 -16.19 -7.47 18.38
CA VAL A 619 -16.20 -6.24 17.58
C VAL A 619 -17.63 -5.70 17.49
N LYS A 620 -17.81 -4.41 17.76
CA LYS A 620 -19.06 -3.69 17.58
C LYS A 620 -18.92 -2.73 16.40
N ILE A 621 -19.67 -2.96 15.33
CA ILE A 621 -19.50 -2.25 14.06
C ILE A 621 -20.71 -1.34 13.82
N TYR A 622 -20.48 -0.03 13.92
CA TYR A 622 -21.47 1.02 13.76
C TYR A 622 -21.39 1.63 12.36
N ASP A 623 -22.52 1.95 11.74
CA ASP A 623 -22.54 2.74 10.51
C ASP A 623 -22.23 4.23 10.75
N ALA A 624 -22.24 5.03 9.68
CA ALA A 624 -22.01 6.47 9.70
C ALA A 624 -23.06 7.27 10.49
N SER A 625 -24.20 6.67 10.84
CA SER A 625 -25.22 7.27 11.73
C SER A 625 -25.08 6.82 13.19
N GLY A 626 -24.08 5.98 13.50
CA GLY A 626 -23.83 5.45 14.83
C GLY A 626 -24.73 4.27 15.21
N GLN A 627 -25.32 3.58 14.24
CA GLN A 627 -26.23 2.45 14.47
C GLN A 627 -25.54 1.09 14.28
N THR A 628 -25.86 0.13 15.14
CA THR A 628 -25.36 -1.26 15.09
C THR A 628 -26.40 -2.21 15.66
N GLN A 629 -26.40 -3.47 15.22
CA GLN A 629 -27.15 -4.52 15.90
C GLN A 629 -26.53 -4.79 17.28
N SER A 630 -27.32 -5.15 18.30
CA SER A 630 -26.82 -5.57 19.62
C SER A 630 -25.63 -4.73 20.17
N PRO A 631 -25.78 -3.39 20.34
CA PRO A 631 -24.69 -2.49 20.74
C PRO A 631 -24.07 -2.84 22.11
N THR A 632 -24.80 -3.57 22.94
CA THR A 632 -24.37 -4.07 24.25
C THR A 632 -24.31 -5.59 24.26
N GLY A 633 -23.34 -6.16 24.99
CA GLY A 633 -23.26 -7.61 25.23
C GLY A 633 -22.11 -8.32 24.52
N LEU A 634 -21.83 -9.55 24.95
CA LEU A 634 -20.67 -10.38 24.60
C LEU A 634 -20.85 -11.12 23.27
N SER A 635 -21.06 -10.37 22.19
CA SER A 635 -21.15 -10.86 20.82
C SER A 635 -20.49 -9.85 19.86
N ASP A 636 -20.13 -10.29 18.66
CA ASP A 636 -19.87 -9.35 17.58
C ASP A 636 -21.19 -8.66 17.15
N SER A 637 -21.09 -7.57 16.38
CA SER A 637 -22.23 -6.97 15.69
C SER A 637 -21.88 -6.40 14.33
N GLU A 638 -22.89 -6.38 13.45
CA GLU A 638 -22.87 -5.68 12.17
C GLU A 638 -23.77 -4.43 12.21
N PRO A 639 -23.57 -3.46 11.31
CA PRO A 639 -24.50 -2.35 11.11
C PRO A 639 -25.93 -2.80 10.81
N LEU A 640 -26.94 -2.06 11.29
CA LEU A 640 -28.35 -2.38 11.02
C LEU A 640 -28.65 -2.41 9.50
N CYS A 641 -28.04 -1.50 8.75
CA CYS A 641 -28.21 -1.39 7.30
C CYS A 641 -27.70 -2.58 6.46
N LEU A 642 -26.90 -3.49 7.04
CA LEU A 642 -26.49 -4.74 6.38
C LEU A 642 -27.45 -5.90 6.66
N SER A 643 -28.36 -5.75 7.62
CA SER A 643 -29.33 -6.79 7.97
C SER A 643 -30.30 -7.06 6.81
N PRO A 644 -30.55 -8.33 6.43
CA PRO A 644 -31.56 -8.69 5.44
C PRO A 644 -33.00 -8.27 5.82
N SER A 645 -33.24 -7.89 7.08
CA SER A 645 -34.54 -7.48 7.61
C SER A 645 -34.72 -5.96 7.73
N TYR A 646 -33.69 -5.16 7.40
CA TYR A 646 -33.72 -3.72 7.62
C TYR A 646 -34.47 -2.96 6.53
N THR A 647 -35.54 -2.27 6.93
CA THR A 647 -36.19 -1.21 6.14
C THR A 647 -35.79 0.15 6.73
N PRO A 648 -35.24 1.08 5.92
CA PRO A 648 -34.80 2.37 6.44
C PRO A 648 -36.00 3.20 6.93
N PRO A 649 -35.97 3.76 8.15
CA PRO A 649 -36.98 4.71 8.57
C PRO A 649 -36.88 6.00 7.77
N PRO A 650 -37.99 6.73 7.54
CA PRO A 650 -37.95 8.02 6.85
C PRO A 650 -37.06 9.01 7.60
N THR A 651 -36.20 9.70 6.86
CA THR A 651 -35.12 10.56 7.38
C THR A 651 -35.61 11.61 8.37
N ALA A 652 -35.36 11.38 9.67
CA ALA A 652 -35.64 12.34 10.73
C ALA A 652 -34.40 13.19 11.02
N THR A 653 -34.50 14.50 10.80
CA THR A 653 -33.49 15.49 11.18
C THR A 653 -33.37 15.55 12.70
N LEU A 654 -32.17 15.35 13.27
CA LEU A 654 -31.96 15.39 14.71
C LEU A 654 -31.14 16.61 15.18
N THR A 655 -31.76 17.35 16.10
CA THR A 655 -31.22 18.47 16.88
C THR A 655 -30.48 17.95 18.13
N PRO A 656 -29.39 18.58 18.62
CA PRO A 656 -28.60 18.03 19.73
C PRO A 656 -29.15 18.37 21.13
N SER A 657 -28.99 17.46 22.09
CA SER A 657 -29.17 17.67 23.54
C SER A 657 -28.50 16.57 24.38
N PRO A 658 -28.22 16.79 25.70
CA PRO A 658 -26.83 16.64 26.14
C PRO A 658 -26.52 15.60 27.23
N THR A 659 -25.22 15.33 27.34
CA THR A 659 -24.36 14.86 28.46
C THR A 659 -25.00 14.22 29.71
N ARG A 660 -24.48 13.05 30.12
CA ARG A 660 -24.73 12.46 31.45
C ARG A 660 -23.45 11.90 32.12
N THR A 661 -23.42 12.01 33.45
CA THR A 661 -22.27 11.82 34.36
C THR A 661 -21.90 10.34 34.64
N PRO A 662 -20.61 9.99 34.85
CA PRO A 662 -20.17 8.61 35.15
C PRO A 662 -20.32 8.21 36.63
N THR A 663 -20.38 6.89 36.92
CA THR A 663 -20.46 6.35 38.29
C THR A 663 -19.48 5.18 38.54
N ARG A 664 -18.55 5.43 39.46
CA ARG A 664 -17.87 4.56 40.45
C ARG A 664 -17.20 3.21 40.06
N THR A 665 -15.91 3.13 40.40
CA THR A 665 -14.98 2.00 40.28
C THR A 665 -15.09 0.94 41.39
N PRO A 666 -14.90 -0.38 41.10
CA PRO A 666 -14.64 -1.43 42.11
C PRO A 666 -13.13 -1.68 42.37
N ILE A 667 -12.81 -2.25 43.53
CA ILE A 667 -11.44 -2.48 44.03
C ILE A 667 -10.93 -3.88 43.61
N PRO A 668 -9.65 -4.06 43.20
CA PRO A 668 -9.11 -5.36 42.80
C PRO A 668 -8.72 -6.25 43.99
N THR A 669 -8.92 -7.57 43.84
CA THR A 669 -8.42 -8.59 44.78
C THR A 669 -7.30 -9.40 44.13
N ASN A 670 -6.21 -9.65 44.86
CA ASN A 670 -5.06 -10.39 44.35
C ASN A 670 -5.35 -11.89 44.16
N THR A 671 -5.14 -12.43 42.96
CA THR A 671 -4.96 -13.86 42.71
C THR A 671 -3.70 -14.11 41.89
N ARG A 672 -3.02 -15.23 42.20
CA ARG A 672 -1.72 -15.64 41.65
C ARG A 672 -1.83 -15.90 40.14
N PRO A 673 -0.78 -15.64 39.32
CA PRO A 673 -0.84 -15.90 37.89
C PRO A 673 -1.01 -17.40 37.60
N PRO A 674 -2.02 -17.81 36.82
CA PRO A 674 -1.99 -19.12 36.18
C PRO A 674 -0.99 -19.07 35.01
N THR A 675 -0.18 -20.12 34.87
CA THR A 675 0.65 -20.31 33.67
C THR A 675 -0.27 -20.47 32.47
N ALA A 676 -0.26 -19.50 31.55
CA ALA A 676 -1.19 -19.49 30.43
C ALA A 676 -0.88 -20.62 29.44
N THR A 677 -1.73 -21.65 29.39
CA THR A 677 -1.79 -22.58 28.25
C THR A 677 -2.10 -21.76 26.99
N PRO A 678 -1.40 -21.98 25.86
CA PRO A 678 -1.64 -21.21 24.64
C PRO A 678 -3.09 -21.34 24.18
N LEU A 679 -3.68 -20.22 23.74
CA LEU A 679 -5.10 -20.15 23.32
C LEU A 679 -5.40 -20.94 22.03
N TRP A 680 -4.36 -21.28 21.27
CA TRP A 680 -4.42 -22.07 20.06
C TRP A 680 -3.37 -23.17 20.11
N VAL A 681 -3.75 -24.35 19.63
CA VAL A 681 -2.88 -25.52 19.47
C VAL A 681 -2.96 -26.03 18.04
N LYS A 682 -1.89 -26.71 17.62
CA LYS A 682 -1.91 -27.50 16.39
C LYS A 682 -2.60 -28.83 16.69
N VAL A 683 -3.54 -29.22 15.84
CA VAL A 683 -4.27 -30.48 15.90
C VAL A 683 -4.19 -31.18 14.55
N ASN A 684 -4.23 -32.51 14.55
CA ASN A 684 -4.26 -33.28 13.32
C ASN A 684 -5.71 -33.43 12.82
N VAL A 685 -5.88 -33.33 11.51
CA VAL A 685 -7.09 -33.71 10.80
C VAL A 685 -6.70 -34.77 9.79
N TYR A 686 -7.25 -35.96 9.95
CA TYR A 686 -6.89 -37.14 9.19
C TYR A 686 -7.75 -37.26 7.94
N PHE A 687 -7.08 -37.42 6.81
CA PHE A 687 -7.65 -37.66 5.49
C PHE A 687 -7.16 -39.02 4.97
N VAL A 688 -7.71 -39.49 3.85
CA VAL A 688 -7.20 -40.68 3.14
C VAL A 688 -6.17 -40.26 2.10
N ASN A 689 -5.04 -40.95 2.04
CA ASN A 689 -4.15 -40.90 0.88
C ASN A 689 -4.79 -41.73 -0.25
N ARG A 690 -5.24 -41.03 -1.30
CA ARG A 690 -5.96 -41.66 -2.42
C ARG A 690 -5.18 -42.81 -3.06
N SER A 691 -3.87 -42.69 -3.20
CA SER A 691 -3.05 -43.72 -3.85
C SER A 691 -2.90 -45.00 -3.00
N LEU A 692 -2.93 -44.89 -1.66
CA LEU A 692 -2.90 -46.07 -0.78
C LEU A 692 -4.26 -46.75 -0.72
N TYR A 693 -5.33 -45.95 -0.75
CA TYR A 693 -6.72 -46.42 -0.76
C TYR A 693 -7.12 -47.09 -2.07
N GLU A 694 -6.82 -46.46 -3.22
CA GLU A 694 -7.03 -47.06 -4.55
C GLU A 694 -6.20 -48.35 -4.75
N ALA A 695 -5.10 -48.51 -4.01
CA ALA A 695 -4.25 -49.72 -4.00
C ALA A 695 -4.55 -50.69 -2.85
N ASN A 696 -5.60 -50.44 -2.04
CA ASN A 696 -5.98 -51.23 -0.86
C ASN A 696 -4.79 -51.63 0.06
N THR A 697 -3.83 -50.72 0.26
CA THR A 697 -2.63 -50.91 1.08
C THR A 697 -2.70 -50.04 2.35
N PRO A 698 -3.25 -50.54 3.47
CA PRO A 698 -3.38 -49.78 4.71
C PRO A 698 -2.04 -49.62 5.47
N PRO A 699 -1.91 -48.62 6.36
CA PRO A 699 -2.90 -47.61 6.74
C PRO A 699 -3.15 -46.58 5.62
N PHE A 700 -4.39 -46.11 5.51
CA PHE A 700 -4.80 -45.14 4.50
C PHE A 700 -4.67 -43.69 4.99
N GLU A 701 -4.60 -43.52 6.31
CA GLU A 701 -4.78 -42.26 7.03
C GLU A 701 -3.52 -41.39 7.01
N VAL A 702 -3.70 -40.11 6.71
CA VAL A 702 -2.64 -39.10 6.62
C VAL A 702 -3.08 -37.82 7.33
N ALA A 703 -2.19 -37.27 8.16
CA ALA A 703 -2.49 -36.12 9.01
C ALA A 703 -2.16 -34.79 8.32
N GLY A 704 -3.19 -33.98 8.06
CA GLY A 704 -3.05 -32.55 7.82
C GLY A 704 -3.05 -31.80 9.15
N VAL A 705 -2.12 -30.87 9.36
CA VAL A 705 -2.08 -30.07 10.59
C VAL A 705 -2.98 -28.84 10.43
N ARG A 706 -3.82 -28.57 11.43
CA ARG A 706 -4.71 -27.40 11.52
C ARG A 706 -4.51 -26.66 12.85
N TRP A 707 -4.87 -25.38 12.87
CA TRP A 707 -4.93 -24.61 14.11
C TRP A 707 -6.32 -24.68 14.71
N ALA A 708 -6.42 -25.08 15.98
CA ALA A 708 -7.66 -25.13 16.73
C ALA A 708 -7.53 -24.37 18.06
N ARG A 709 -8.64 -23.75 18.51
CA ARG A 709 -8.68 -23.09 19.81
C ARG A 709 -8.66 -24.15 20.91
N THR A 710 -7.92 -23.94 21.98
CA THR A 710 -7.78 -24.94 23.07
C THR A 710 -9.10 -25.27 23.77
N ASN A 711 -10.11 -24.40 23.71
CA ASN A 711 -11.45 -24.64 24.22
C ASN A 711 -12.45 -25.20 23.19
N ASN A 712 -12.04 -25.48 21.95
CA ASN A 712 -12.93 -25.95 20.88
C ASN A 712 -12.21 -26.89 19.88
N ILE A 713 -11.29 -27.74 20.38
CA ILE A 713 -10.41 -28.55 19.52
C ILE A 713 -11.21 -29.58 18.73
N VAL A 714 -12.05 -30.38 19.40
CA VAL A 714 -12.76 -31.52 18.80
C VAL A 714 -13.75 -31.07 17.69
N PRO A 715 -14.62 -30.06 17.89
CA PRO A 715 -15.49 -29.60 16.81
C PRO A 715 -14.73 -28.91 15.67
N THR A 716 -13.55 -28.35 15.94
CA THR A 716 -12.67 -27.81 14.87
C THR A 716 -12.17 -28.94 13.98
N VAL A 717 -11.73 -30.09 14.52
CA VAL A 717 -11.29 -31.24 13.71
C VAL A 717 -12.40 -31.72 12.78
N LEU A 718 -13.63 -31.88 13.28
CA LEU A 718 -14.78 -32.27 12.46
C LEU A 718 -15.09 -31.22 11.38
N THR A 719 -15.08 -29.94 11.72
CA THR A 719 -15.35 -28.84 10.78
C THR A 719 -14.29 -28.77 9.68
N GLU A 720 -13.01 -28.94 10.02
CA GLU A 720 -11.90 -28.98 9.07
C GLU A 720 -11.91 -30.26 8.21
N TYR A 721 -12.34 -31.39 8.76
CA TYR A 721 -12.53 -32.62 7.99
C TYR A 721 -13.54 -32.44 6.85
N PHE A 722 -14.70 -31.83 7.14
CA PHE A 722 -15.74 -31.58 6.12
C PHE A 722 -15.40 -30.46 5.12
N LYS A 723 -14.40 -29.62 5.39
CA LYS A 723 -13.79 -28.75 4.36
C LYS A 723 -12.91 -29.53 3.38
N GLY A 724 -12.40 -30.68 3.81
CA GLY A 724 -11.50 -31.54 3.04
C GLY A 724 -10.03 -31.11 3.11
N PRO A 725 -9.15 -31.88 2.43
CA PRO A 725 -7.73 -31.55 2.35
C PRO A 725 -7.49 -30.24 1.60
N GLY A 726 -6.53 -29.45 2.09
CA GLY A 726 -6.12 -28.19 1.49
C GLY A 726 -5.50 -28.36 0.10
N ALA A 727 -5.29 -27.26 -0.64
CA ALA A 727 -4.87 -27.33 -2.04
C ALA A 727 -3.60 -28.19 -2.28
N THR A 728 -2.54 -28.00 -1.49
CA THR A 728 -1.32 -28.82 -1.59
C THR A 728 -1.57 -30.29 -1.23
N GLU A 729 -2.33 -30.55 -0.16
CA GLU A 729 -2.70 -31.90 0.27
C GLU A 729 -3.50 -32.63 -0.82
N LYS A 730 -4.47 -31.95 -1.43
CA LYS A 730 -5.37 -32.49 -2.47
C LYS A 730 -4.70 -32.67 -3.83
N TYR A 731 -3.97 -31.68 -4.32
CA TYR A 731 -3.44 -31.66 -5.69
C TYR A 731 -1.99 -32.14 -5.79
N THR A 732 -1.17 -31.95 -4.75
CA THR A 732 0.23 -32.40 -4.72
C THR A 732 0.38 -33.75 -4.02
N TYR A 733 -0.25 -33.94 -2.86
CA TYR A 733 -0.14 -35.19 -2.09
C TYR A 733 -1.26 -36.20 -2.39
N ARG A 734 -2.24 -35.82 -3.23
CA ARG A 734 -3.40 -36.63 -3.64
C ARG A 734 -4.24 -37.13 -2.44
N TRP A 735 -4.39 -36.33 -1.40
CA TRP A 735 -5.26 -36.67 -0.27
C TRP A 735 -6.73 -36.40 -0.62
N ILE A 736 -7.63 -37.18 -0.04
CA ILE A 736 -9.08 -37.07 -0.19
C ILE A 736 -9.77 -37.23 1.17
N ALA A 737 -10.93 -36.60 1.33
CA ALA A 737 -11.87 -36.93 2.40
C ALA A 737 -12.92 -37.89 1.83
N LEU A 738 -13.36 -38.85 2.63
CA LEU A 738 -14.47 -39.74 2.30
C LEU A 738 -15.76 -39.17 2.90
N TYR A 739 -16.79 -39.03 2.07
CA TYR A 739 -18.01 -38.34 2.44
C TYR A 739 -19.27 -39.22 2.44
N ASN A 740 -19.30 -40.28 1.63
CA ASN A 740 -20.43 -41.23 1.56
C ASN A 740 -21.81 -40.56 1.50
N GLY A 741 -21.96 -39.56 0.62
CA GLY A 741 -23.18 -38.77 0.42
C GLY A 741 -23.43 -37.65 1.44
N PHE A 742 -22.74 -37.66 2.58
CA PHE A 742 -22.85 -36.62 3.60
C PHE A 742 -22.05 -35.35 3.25
N THR A 743 -22.63 -34.19 3.53
CA THR A 743 -22.07 -32.85 3.24
C THR A 743 -21.60 -32.09 4.48
N GLY A 744 -21.79 -32.67 5.67
CA GLY A 744 -21.43 -32.06 6.94
C GLY A 744 -22.11 -32.75 8.13
N TYR A 745 -22.21 -32.03 9.24
CA TYR A 745 -22.97 -32.45 10.42
C TYR A 745 -23.91 -31.32 10.89
N SER A 746 -25.01 -31.70 11.54
CA SER A 746 -26.05 -30.82 12.09
C SER A 746 -25.84 -30.53 13.56
N LYS A 747 -25.28 -31.49 14.29
CA LYS A 747 -25.12 -31.45 15.73
C LYS A 747 -23.91 -32.29 16.13
N PHE A 748 -23.18 -31.82 17.11
CA PHE A 748 -22.10 -32.56 17.78
C PHE A 748 -22.29 -32.40 19.28
N GLU A 749 -22.28 -33.51 20.00
CA GLU A 749 -22.40 -33.55 21.46
C GLU A 749 -21.30 -34.45 22.04
N PHE A 750 -20.76 -34.05 23.18
CA PHE A 750 -19.76 -34.82 23.90
C PHE A 750 -20.09 -34.83 25.39
N ALA A 751 -20.35 -36.01 25.94
CA ALA A 751 -20.68 -36.23 27.34
C ALA A 751 -20.13 -37.58 27.79
N ASP A 752 -19.61 -37.66 29.02
CA ASP A 752 -19.15 -38.91 29.68
C ASP A 752 -18.15 -39.79 28.88
N GLY A 753 -17.43 -39.17 27.95
CA GLY A 753 -16.48 -39.85 27.06
C GLY A 753 -17.10 -40.45 25.79
N VAL A 754 -18.36 -40.13 25.48
CA VAL A 754 -19.07 -40.52 24.26
C VAL A 754 -19.26 -39.29 23.37
N ALA A 755 -18.85 -39.39 22.10
CA ALA A 755 -18.97 -38.35 21.11
C ALA A 755 -20.08 -38.68 20.10
N HIS A 756 -21.15 -37.88 20.07
CA HIS A 756 -22.30 -38.06 19.18
C HIS A 756 -22.21 -37.08 18.01
N ILE A 757 -22.18 -37.58 16.77
CA ILE A 757 -22.15 -36.80 15.53
C ILE A 757 -23.42 -37.08 14.74
N TYR A 758 -24.21 -36.05 14.41
CA TYR A 758 -25.41 -36.17 13.58
C TYR A 758 -25.11 -35.61 12.19
N LEU A 759 -25.07 -36.45 11.16
CA LEU A 759 -24.66 -36.05 9.82
C LEU A 759 -25.74 -35.28 9.05
N LYS A 760 -25.35 -34.61 7.95
CA LYS A 760 -26.24 -33.96 6.97
C LYS A 760 -25.92 -34.46 5.57
N GLY A 761 -26.93 -34.56 4.71
CA GLY A 761 -26.82 -35.09 3.35
C GLY A 761 -27.37 -36.51 3.29
N THR A 762 -27.67 -37.00 2.09
CA THR A 762 -28.27 -38.32 1.91
C THR A 762 -27.19 -39.40 1.97
N CYS A 763 -27.36 -40.41 2.82
CA CYS A 763 -26.37 -41.46 2.98
C CYS A 763 -26.16 -42.29 1.71
N ASP A 764 -24.90 -42.41 1.25
CA ASP A 764 -24.48 -43.28 0.14
C ASP A 764 -23.18 -44.02 0.46
N ARG A 765 -23.31 -45.31 0.82
CA ARG A 765 -22.18 -46.21 1.10
C ARG A 765 -21.30 -46.48 -0.12
N ALA A 766 -21.82 -46.35 -1.34
CA ALA A 766 -21.15 -46.70 -2.59
C ALA A 766 -20.48 -48.11 -2.61
N GLY A 767 -20.93 -49.03 -1.75
CA GLY A 767 -20.38 -50.39 -1.62
C GLY A 767 -18.97 -50.49 -1.01
N ALA A 768 -18.48 -49.47 -0.29
CA ALA A 768 -17.12 -49.45 0.24
C ALA A 768 -17.02 -49.98 1.69
N ASP A 769 -16.08 -50.90 1.96
CA ASP A 769 -15.82 -51.44 3.30
C ASP A 769 -15.20 -50.43 4.28
N TYR A 770 -14.61 -49.36 3.76
CA TYR A 770 -14.01 -48.27 4.54
C TYR A 770 -14.67 -46.95 4.12
N THR A 771 -15.15 -46.19 5.10
CA THR A 771 -16.14 -45.13 4.91
C THR A 771 -15.76 -43.84 5.64
N ILE A 772 -16.61 -42.81 5.50
CA ILE A 772 -16.59 -41.61 6.35
C ILE A 772 -16.61 -41.96 7.85
N ALA A 773 -17.28 -43.04 8.27
CA ALA A 773 -17.39 -43.40 9.68
C ALA A 773 -16.03 -43.77 10.28
N ASP A 774 -15.18 -44.44 9.51
CA ASP A 774 -13.84 -44.84 9.90
C ASP A 774 -12.94 -43.61 10.09
N LEU A 775 -12.94 -42.67 9.12
CA LEU A 775 -12.18 -41.43 9.27
C LEU A 775 -12.71 -40.49 10.35
N LEU A 776 -14.03 -40.37 10.55
CA LEU A 776 -14.58 -39.59 11.66
C LEU A 776 -14.20 -40.21 13.01
N THR A 777 -14.25 -41.54 13.12
CA THR A 777 -13.82 -42.26 14.32
C THR A 777 -12.32 -42.06 14.56
N TYR A 778 -11.47 -42.19 13.53
CA TYR A 778 -10.03 -41.95 13.63
C TYR A 778 -9.71 -40.51 14.06
N ASN A 779 -10.39 -39.53 13.45
CA ASN A 779 -10.26 -38.11 13.78
C ASN A 779 -10.68 -37.78 15.22
N LEU A 780 -11.59 -38.54 15.81
CA LEU A 780 -12.03 -38.34 17.21
C LEU A 780 -11.22 -39.16 18.22
N LYS A 781 -10.82 -40.39 17.89
CA LYS A 781 -10.03 -41.27 18.79
C LYS A 781 -8.59 -40.79 19.02
N GLN A 782 -8.13 -39.76 18.31
CA GLN A 782 -6.91 -39.03 18.66
C GLN A 782 -7.00 -38.31 20.03
N PHE A 783 -8.22 -38.07 20.53
CA PHE A 783 -8.48 -37.45 21.83
C PHE A 783 -8.72 -38.51 22.90
N SER A 784 -7.84 -38.58 23.90
CA SER A 784 -7.87 -39.59 24.97
C SER A 784 -9.16 -39.59 25.81
N GLU A 785 -9.87 -38.48 25.83
CA GLU A 785 -11.15 -38.29 26.49
C GLU A 785 -12.33 -38.93 25.73
N ILE A 786 -12.20 -39.21 24.43
CA ILE A 786 -13.24 -39.84 23.60
C ILE A 786 -13.04 -41.35 23.60
N LYS A 787 -13.83 -42.04 24.42
CA LYS A 787 -13.84 -43.51 24.55
C LYS A 787 -14.68 -44.16 23.46
N PHE A 788 -15.83 -43.56 23.13
CA PHE A 788 -16.79 -44.09 22.17
C PHE A 788 -17.29 -43.00 21.21
N VAL A 789 -17.54 -43.37 19.96
CA VAL A 789 -18.04 -42.50 18.88
C VAL A 789 -19.36 -43.05 18.35
N LYS A 790 -20.40 -42.21 18.33
CA LYS A 790 -21.76 -42.53 17.91
C LYS A 790 -22.09 -41.65 16.71
N ILE A 791 -22.12 -42.23 15.52
CA ILE A 791 -22.42 -41.53 14.27
C ILE A 791 -23.87 -41.82 13.89
N TYR A 792 -24.62 -40.76 13.63
CA TYR A 792 -26.03 -40.79 13.24
C TYR A 792 -26.19 -40.26 11.81
N ASP A 793 -27.11 -40.84 11.05
CA ASP A 793 -27.47 -40.37 9.71
C ASP A 793 -28.32 -39.08 9.73
N GLU A 794 -28.77 -38.64 8.55
CA GLU A 794 -29.58 -37.44 8.37
C GLU A 794 -30.97 -37.51 9.03
N ASN A 795 -31.43 -38.71 9.37
CA ASN A 795 -32.69 -38.96 10.09
C ASN A 795 -32.47 -39.10 11.60
N GLY A 796 -31.22 -39.01 12.07
CA GLY A 796 -30.86 -39.17 13.47
C GLY A 796 -30.86 -40.62 13.95
N ALA A 797 -30.66 -41.61 13.05
CA ALA A 797 -30.56 -43.01 13.40
C ALA A 797 -29.10 -43.49 13.51
N THR A 798 -28.83 -44.36 14.49
CA THR A 798 -27.58 -45.12 14.64
C THR A 798 -27.91 -46.50 15.20
N GLN A 799 -27.08 -47.51 14.99
CA GLN A 799 -27.38 -48.89 15.42
C GLN A 799 -27.51 -49.06 16.93
N ASP A 800 -26.63 -48.42 17.70
CA ASP A 800 -26.53 -48.57 19.15
C ASP A 800 -26.37 -47.19 19.80
N PRO A 801 -27.45 -46.40 19.96
CA PRO A 801 -27.38 -45.03 20.45
C PRO A 801 -26.98 -44.90 21.92
N THR A 802 -26.98 -45.99 22.71
CA THR A 802 -26.85 -45.96 24.18
C THR A 802 -25.83 -46.94 24.76
N GLY A 803 -25.36 -47.93 24.00
CA GLY A 803 -24.36 -48.90 24.46
C GLY A 803 -22.92 -48.37 24.49
N LEU A 804 -22.05 -49.09 25.18
CA LEU A 804 -20.64 -48.72 25.42
C LEU A 804 -19.72 -49.28 24.32
N SER A 805 -19.95 -48.81 23.10
CA SER A 805 -19.37 -49.28 21.84
C SER A 805 -19.26 -48.09 20.86
N ASP A 806 -18.44 -48.20 19.82
CA ASP A 806 -18.59 -47.29 18.67
C ASP A 806 -19.82 -47.73 17.84
N SER A 807 -20.61 -46.80 17.31
CA SER A 807 -21.76 -47.11 16.46
C SER A 807 -21.87 -46.18 15.26
N ILE A 808 -22.39 -46.71 14.16
CA ILE A 808 -22.56 -46.02 12.88
C ILE A 808 -24.02 -46.21 12.39
N PRO A 809 -24.54 -45.38 11.47
CA PRO A 809 -25.88 -45.60 10.93
C PRO A 809 -25.92 -46.86 10.07
N ALA A 810 -27.09 -47.50 10.03
CA ALA A 810 -27.30 -48.73 9.27
C ALA A 810 -26.98 -48.58 7.77
N CYS A 811 -27.11 -47.37 7.22
CA CYS A 811 -26.79 -47.07 5.83
C CYS A 811 -25.29 -47.09 5.50
N LEU A 812 -24.39 -47.03 6.50
CA LEU A 812 -22.93 -47.12 6.30
C LEU A 812 -22.37 -48.52 6.61
N GLN A 813 -23.19 -49.44 7.13
CA GLN A 813 -22.76 -50.79 7.53
C GLN A 813 -22.30 -51.66 6.35
N PRO A 814 -21.30 -52.54 6.56
CA PRO A 814 -20.80 -53.54 5.60
C PRO A 814 -21.84 -54.16 4.66
#